data_AF-A0A0X3PLK3-F1
#
_entry.id   AF-A0A0X3PLK3-F1
#
_cell.length_a   1.000
_cell.length_b   1.000
_cell.length_c   1.000
_cell.angle_alpha   90.00
_cell.angle_beta   90.00
_cell.angle_gamma   90.00
#
_symmetry.space_group_name_H-M   'P 1'
#
loop_
_entity.id
_entity.type
_entity.pdbx_description
1 polymer ?
#
loop_
_entity_poly.entity_id
_entity_poly.type
_entity_poly.pdbx_seq_one_letter_code
_entity_poly.pdbx_strand_id
1 'polypeptide(L)'
;MAGIRIRYGTLALVLFLVALLVFRRFYEYSASLQIRDKQFPLTYDNGGSQGKYPPRLPPLTCKTRKPIQNADIKISEVYEELKFENVDSPKWRQGWEVTYDLNQWKNRILEVVVLPHSHQDPGWKQTFHEYLTKETKPCLDSTLDFLDKNKQGRFIYAEVSFLDGWWAGLTVSERTAFTRLVRDGQWEIATGGWVMNDEASSHYAATATQLTEGQHWLMDHLEYYPNVSWAIDPFGHSTSEAYLLRKAGFEHILIQRTHYEIKKKFASQKTLEFRWRQPWDSSGSTEVLCHMMPFYSYDAPHSCGPDPAVCCQFDFARLTDYHCPWGQQPVQITADNVAERAELLADQYRKKATLYDNGDVVFVPLGDDFRYLSKDEWEAQFNNHKKLMDYINSKPEMRMHVQFGTLSTYFNLVKSRKPASSFPSLIGDLFTYADRNHDYWSGYFTSRPTHKALSRVLEAELRSAEILFSLARHQSPNKDSQLDLETFHYLYDMISSARRNLSLFQHHDGVTGTARKHVMEDYRQRLSSAVENSRSVAGASLSLLLGAENPNVKQAVRTQLLNSGPVLIHSADWDWSIAGAPSPPIINFTHVNQVQHLILFNNHAQKRDHIIRVDLDLTQVLRLVVTNKRLLSVKLSYDGADSFQMPLHQLEPSPSQIYSTIPRPRPTISNLFRFRAGPITLLPLQILCLNLRLETFGSVEPSIEVLKPVLYNIASDSLAYPYLHEQAHSNPLLTGLESPQMRLLFDPKTGFLTSMTNLVTGVSHTLSISFNVYKSKQGDAMSGAYLFLPELPSVPLPLSSEPNVRVVRGAVVDEVTVYHPNLLHTVRVYKAGEPGRLTIEVENVLDLNYPQNNDEVVMTITTALNNSNRVFFTDSNCLQVSLFSFAWLAAVSLIDIYLSLWAMLRFSPFLPKWSHQEYP
;
A
#
# COMPACT_ATOMS: atom_id res chain seq x y z
N MET A 1 35.73 -5.88 -80.50
CA MET A 1 36.36 -5.81 -79.16
C MET A 1 35.24 -5.65 -78.16
N ALA A 2 34.65 -6.73 -77.62
CA ALA A 2 35.17 -7.60 -76.56
C ALA A 2 35.18 -6.92 -75.17
N GLY A 3 34.29 -7.40 -74.28
CA GLY A 3 34.33 -7.27 -72.82
C GLY A 3 33.74 -5.97 -72.24
N ILE A 4 32.91 -5.93 -71.20
CA ILE A 4 32.46 -6.90 -70.20
C ILE A 4 31.04 -6.46 -69.79
N ARG A 5 30.04 -7.28 -70.12
CA ARG A 5 28.77 -7.34 -69.39
C ARG A 5 28.93 -8.38 -68.28
N ILE A 6 28.08 -8.27 -67.25
CA ILE A 6 28.00 -9.05 -65.99
C ILE A 6 28.77 -8.31 -64.89
N ARG A 7 28.09 -7.73 -63.88
CA ARG A 7 27.93 -8.40 -62.57
C ARG A 7 26.79 -7.82 -61.69
N TYR A 8 25.59 -7.56 -62.22
CA TYR A 8 24.41 -7.34 -61.36
C TYR A 8 23.91 -8.64 -60.69
N GLY A 9 24.14 -9.80 -61.31
CA GLY A 9 23.81 -11.11 -60.72
C GLY A 9 24.61 -11.44 -59.47
N THR A 10 25.88 -11.03 -59.38
CA THR A 10 26.74 -11.32 -58.21
C THR A 10 26.36 -10.52 -56.97
N LEU A 11 25.91 -9.26 -57.12
CA LEU A 11 25.49 -8.45 -55.97
C LEU A 11 24.14 -8.93 -55.41
N ALA A 12 23.22 -9.33 -56.29
CA ALA A 12 21.95 -9.95 -55.90
C ALA A 12 22.17 -11.33 -55.24
N LEU A 13 23.10 -12.13 -55.76
CA LEU A 13 23.47 -13.42 -55.16
C LEU A 13 24.11 -13.25 -53.77
N VAL A 14 24.97 -12.24 -53.58
CA VAL A 14 25.59 -11.94 -52.29
C VAL A 14 24.56 -11.45 -51.27
N LEU A 15 23.63 -10.55 -51.66
CA LEU A 15 22.54 -10.10 -50.78
C LEU A 15 21.58 -11.22 -50.42
N PHE A 16 21.27 -12.12 -51.36
CA PHE A 16 20.43 -13.30 -51.13
C PHE A 16 21.13 -14.32 -50.22
N LEU A 17 22.44 -14.54 -50.37
CA LEU A 17 23.23 -15.42 -49.49
C LEU A 17 23.39 -14.84 -48.08
N VAL A 18 23.53 -13.52 -47.93
CA VAL A 18 23.56 -12.85 -46.63
C VAL A 18 22.19 -12.93 -45.95
N ALA A 19 21.09 -12.73 -46.69
CA ALA A 19 19.73 -12.93 -46.16
C ALA A 19 19.49 -14.39 -45.75
N LEU A 20 19.95 -15.38 -46.52
CA LEU A 20 19.89 -16.80 -46.16
C LEU A 20 20.76 -17.14 -44.94
N LEU A 21 21.92 -16.50 -44.76
CA LEU A 21 22.77 -16.68 -43.57
C LEU A 21 22.17 -16.04 -42.31
N VAL A 22 21.50 -14.89 -42.45
CA VAL A 22 20.76 -14.24 -41.36
C VAL A 22 19.52 -15.05 -41.01
N PHE A 23 18.77 -15.54 -42.00
CA PHE A 23 17.59 -16.39 -41.80
C PHE A 23 17.97 -17.75 -41.22
N ARG A 24 19.10 -18.33 -41.66
CA ARG A 24 19.67 -19.55 -41.06
C ARG A 24 20.17 -19.32 -39.63
N ARG A 25 20.77 -18.17 -39.31
CA ARG A 25 21.08 -17.81 -37.91
C ARG A 25 19.83 -17.60 -37.07
N PHE A 26 18.75 -17.06 -37.63
CA PHE A 26 17.48 -16.89 -36.93
C PHE A 26 16.73 -18.22 -36.73
N TYR A 27 16.83 -19.13 -37.71
CA TYR A 27 16.24 -20.47 -37.67
C TYR A 27 17.02 -21.42 -36.76
N GLU A 28 18.36 -21.37 -36.76
CA GLU A 28 19.21 -22.12 -35.83
C GLU A 28 19.10 -21.61 -34.37
N TYR A 29 18.68 -20.34 -34.15
CA TYR A 29 18.38 -19.81 -32.80
C TYR A 29 16.94 -20.08 -32.32
N SER A 30 16.03 -20.49 -33.21
CA SER A 30 14.61 -20.75 -32.87
C SER A 30 14.23 -22.23 -32.84
N ALA A 31 15.12 -23.13 -33.26
CA ALA A 31 14.86 -24.58 -33.37
C ALA A 31 15.47 -25.45 -32.24
N SER A 32 15.63 -24.94 -31.01
CA SER A 32 16.05 -25.76 -29.84
C SER A 32 15.06 -25.78 -28.66
N LEU A 33 13.77 -25.59 -28.92
CA LEU A 33 12.70 -25.93 -27.98
C LEU A 33 11.79 -27.00 -28.60
N GLN A 34 12.30 -28.23 -28.59
CA GLN A 34 11.48 -29.44 -28.62
C GLN A 34 11.74 -30.22 -27.34
N ILE A 35 10.74 -30.28 -26.46
CA ILE A 35 10.58 -31.45 -25.58
C ILE A 35 9.10 -31.83 -25.67
N ARG A 36 8.84 -32.96 -26.33
CA ARG A 36 7.59 -33.70 -26.18
C ARG A 36 7.77 -34.75 -25.09
N ASP A 37 6.72 -34.83 -24.28
CA ASP A 37 6.17 -35.98 -23.56
C ASP A 37 6.95 -36.66 -22.41
N LYS A 38 6.27 -36.58 -21.26
CA LYS A 38 6.18 -37.53 -20.13
C LYS A 38 7.07 -37.28 -18.90
N GLN A 39 6.34 -37.01 -17.80
CA GLN A 39 6.64 -37.19 -16.39
C GLN A 39 7.87 -36.45 -15.83
N PHE A 40 7.62 -35.51 -14.92
CA PHE A 40 8.64 -34.84 -14.13
C PHE A 40 9.09 -35.72 -12.94
N PRO A 41 10.35 -36.21 -12.93
CA PRO A 41 11.13 -36.27 -11.70
C PRO A 41 12.34 -35.33 -11.81
N LEU A 42 12.52 -34.50 -10.79
CA LEU A 42 13.68 -33.61 -10.63
C LEU A 42 14.92 -34.44 -10.30
N THR A 43 15.80 -34.68 -11.27
CA THR A 43 17.18 -35.12 -11.02
C THR A 43 18.18 -34.31 -11.84
N TYR A 44 19.11 -33.68 -11.12
CA TYR A 44 20.29 -33.00 -11.61
C TYR A 44 21.23 -33.96 -12.33
N ASP A 45 21.77 -33.59 -13.50
CA ASP A 45 23.11 -34.04 -13.89
C ASP A 45 23.85 -33.06 -14.82
N ASN A 46 25.19 -33.11 -14.72
CA ASN A 46 26.18 -32.13 -15.17
C ASN A 46 26.76 -32.38 -16.58
N GLY A 47 27.13 -31.28 -17.26
CA GLY A 47 28.06 -31.25 -18.41
C GLY A 47 27.38 -30.90 -19.74
N GLY A 48 27.84 -30.00 -20.60
CA GLY A 48 29.01 -29.13 -20.63
C GLY A 48 29.26 -28.70 -22.08
N SER A 49 29.05 -27.43 -22.43
CA SER A 49 29.68 -26.77 -23.59
C SER A 49 29.53 -25.26 -23.48
N GLN A 50 30.67 -24.55 -23.50
CA GLN A 50 30.82 -23.15 -23.13
C GLN A 50 30.31 -22.18 -24.21
N GLY A 51 29.31 -21.38 -23.85
CA GLY A 51 28.99 -20.09 -24.47
C GLY A 51 28.96 -19.03 -23.36
N LYS A 52 29.49 -17.83 -23.62
CA LYS A 52 29.63 -16.74 -22.64
C LYS A 52 28.26 -16.21 -22.18
N TYR A 53 27.68 -16.85 -21.17
CA TYR A 53 26.64 -16.26 -20.33
C TYR A 53 27.26 -15.21 -19.40
N PRO A 54 26.52 -14.19 -18.96
CA PRO A 54 26.91 -13.42 -17.77
C PRO A 54 27.24 -14.43 -16.66
N PRO A 55 28.25 -14.15 -15.81
CA PRO A 55 28.65 -15.09 -14.76
C PRO A 55 27.40 -15.55 -14.03
N ARG A 56 27.21 -16.88 -13.91
CA ARG A 56 26.21 -17.44 -12.99
C ARG A 56 26.32 -16.61 -11.73
N LEU A 57 25.25 -15.88 -11.39
CA LEU A 57 25.19 -15.19 -10.11
C LEU A 57 25.67 -16.23 -9.09
N PRO A 58 26.71 -15.93 -8.29
CA PRO A 58 27.19 -16.88 -7.31
C PRO A 58 25.96 -17.39 -6.55
N PRO A 59 25.89 -18.71 -6.24
CA PRO A 59 24.78 -19.22 -5.45
C PRO A 59 24.58 -18.27 -4.29
N LEU A 60 23.35 -17.83 -4.04
CA LEU A 60 23.02 -16.94 -2.92
C LEU A 60 23.52 -17.62 -1.64
N THR A 61 24.77 -17.35 -1.27
CA THR A 61 25.36 -17.82 -0.04
C THR A 61 24.76 -16.94 1.02
N CYS A 62 23.60 -17.34 1.52
CA CYS A 62 22.99 -16.75 2.68
C CYS A 62 23.99 -16.91 3.83
N LYS A 63 24.67 -15.82 4.21
CA LYS A 63 25.44 -15.80 5.45
C LYS A 63 24.47 -16.04 6.60
N THR A 64 24.88 -16.85 7.58
CA THR A 64 24.13 -17.04 8.82
C THR A 64 23.74 -15.69 9.41
N ARG A 65 22.44 -15.52 9.75
CA ARG A 65 21.93 -14.29 10.37
C ARG A 65 22.70 -14.03 11.66
N LYS A 66 23.54 -13.00 11.68
CA LYS A 66 24.06 -12.43 12.92
C LYS A 66 22.95 -11.58 13.56
N PRO A 67 22.92 -11.41 14.91
CA PRO A 67 21.87 -10.69 15.63
C PRO A 67 21.73 -9.22 15.19
N ILE A 68 20.69 -8.53 15.68
CA ILE A 68 20.41 -7.09 15.49
C ILE A 68 21.71 -6.28 15.42
N GLN A 69 21.90 -5.57 14.31
CA GLN A 69 23.18 -4.98 13.96
C GLN A 69 23.37 -3.60 14.61
N ASN A 70 24.61 -3.31 15.03
CA ASN A 70 25.00 -1.97 15.45
C ASN A 70 24.95 -1.01 14.27
N ALA A 71 24.23 0.09 14.43
CA ALA A 71 24.24 1.26 13.56
C ALA A 71 24.61 2.47 14.42
N ASP A 72 25.14 3.51 13.78
CA ASP A 72 25.47 4.76 14.47
C ASP A 72 24.20 5.41 15.06
N ILE A 73 23.07 5.25 14.38
CA ILE A 73 21.76 5.74 14.80
C ILE A 73 20.74 4.59 14.76
N LYS A 74 20.07 4.34 15.88
CA LYS A 74 18.88 3.47 15.94
C LYS A 74 17.68 4.30 16.35
N ILE A 75 16.65 4.34 15.52
CA ILE A 75 15.49 5.19 15.80
C ILE A 75 14.81 4.81 17.12
N SER A 76 14.77 3.53 17.48
CA SER A 76 14.23 3.09 18.78
C SER A 76 14.95 3.75 19.97
N GLU A 77 16.28 3.84 19.93
CA GLU A 77 17.09 4.48 20.98
C GLU A 77 16.90 6.00 20.94
N VAL A 78 16.79 6.58 19.74
CA VAL A 78 16.49 8.02 19.57
C VAL A 78 15.17 8.38 20.24
N TYR A 79 14.11 7.58 20.06
CA TYR A 79 12.80 7.82 20.68
C TYR A 79 12.85 7.70 22.22
N GLU A 80 13.65 6.80 22.78
CA GLU A 80 13.82 6.66 24.23
C GLU A 80 14.56 7.87 24.86
N GLU A 81 15.44 8.52 24.10
CA GLU A 81 16.19 9.71 24.53
C GLU A 81 15.40 11.02 24.37
N LEU A 82 14.45 11.08 23.43
CA LEU A 82 13.67 12.29 23.17
C LEU A 82 12.68 12.57 24.30
N LYS A 83 12.67 13.82 24.78
CA LYS A 83 11.69 14.29 25.77
C LYS A 83 10.38 14.77 25.16
N PHE A 84 10.36 15.00 23.85
CA PHE A 84 9.24 15.56 23.10
C PHE A 84 8.77 16.92 23.64
N GLU A 85 9.72 17.79 24.02
CA GLU A 85 9.45 19.14 24.50
C GLU A 85 9.26 20.12 23.33
N ASN A 86 8.06 20.69 23.20
CA ASN A 86 7.76 21.69 22.18
C ASN A 86 8.16 23.10 22.62
N VAL A 87 9.47 23.36 22.70
CA VAL A 87 10.02 24.68 23.05
C VAL A 87 10.08 25.56 21.79
N ASP A 88 9.32 26.66 21.82
CA ASP A 88 9.25 27.61 20.70
C ASP A 88 10.51 28.49 20.61
N SER A 89 10.90 28.82 19.38
CA SER A 89 12.03 29.69 19.07
C SER A 89 11.62 30.75 18.03
N PRO A 90 12.02 32.04 18.18
CA PRO A 90 11.40 33.14 17.44
C PRO A 90 11.43 33.05 15.91
N LYS A 91 12.52 32.53 15.33
CA LYS A 91 12.72 32.45 13.87
C LYS A 91 12.42 31.06 13.34
N TRP A 92 13.10 30.05 13.90
CA TRP A 92 12.79 28.64 13.66
C TRP A 92 12.05 28.06 14.86
N ARG A 93 10.71 28.04 14.78
CA ARG A 93 9.83 27.66 15.90
C ARG A 93 10.17 26.33 16.55
N GLN A 94 10.55 25.35 15.74
CA GLN A 94 10.77 23.97 16.18
C GLN A 94 12.25 23.62 16.38
N GLY A 95 13.13 24.61 16.36
CA GLY A 95 14.56 24.41 16.55
C GLY A 95 15.16 25.40 17.53
N TRP A 96 16.17 26.12 17.07
CA TRP A 96 16.90 27.11 17.86
C TRP A 96 17.33 28.29 16.99
N GLU A 97 17.89 29.34 17.60
CA GLU A 97 18.51 30.43 16.86
C GLU A 97 19.83 29.96 16.23
N VAL A 98 19.81 29.75 14.92
CA VAL A 98 20.97 29.26 14.17
C VAL A 98 21.97 30.40 13.91
N THR A 99 23.21 30.20 14.35
CA THR A 99 24.34 31.12 14.15
C THR A 99 25.47 30.44 13.37
N TYR A 100 26.32 31.21 12.69
CA TYR A 100 27.49 30.70 11.98
C TYR A 100 28.70 31.64 12.15
N ASP A 101 29.90 31.10 11.97
CA ASP A 101 31.13 31.88 11.78
C ASP A 101 31.45 31.94 10.29
N LEU A 102 31.49 33.15 9.72
CA LEU A 102 31.82 33.37 8.31
C LEU A 102 33.22 32.83 7.95
N ASN A 103 34.12 32.69 8.93
CA ASN A 103 35.47 32.15 8.72
C ASN A 103 35.52 30.65 8.44
N GLN A 104 34.45 29.89 8.68
CA GLN A 104 34.43 28.46 8.32
C GLN A 104 34.54 28.24 6.79
N TRP A 105 34.15 29.23 5.98
CA TRP A 105 34.29 29.20 4.52
C TRP A 105 35.51 29.98 4.00
N LYS A 106 36.49 30.30 4.86
CA LYS A 106 37.69 31.04 4.45
C LYS A 106 38.52 30.29 3.39
N ASN A 107 38.58 28.96 3.50
CA ASN A 107 39.40 28.09 2.64
C ASN A 107 38.59 27.25 1.65
N ARG A 108 37.25 27.35 1.69
CA ARG A 108 36.33 26.59 0.82
C ARG A 108 35.05 27.40 0.66
N ILE A 109 34.59 27.55 -0.58
CA ILE A 109 33.32 28.19 -0.89
C ILE A 109 32.13 27.32 -0.49
N LEU A 110 31.07 27.95 0.01
CA LEU A 110 29.77 27.31 0.23
C LEU A 110 29.06 27.13 -1.12
N GLU A 111 28.76 25.88 -1.49
CA GLU A 111 27.98 25.58 -2.70
C GLU A 111 26.49 25.56 -2.36
N VAL A 112 25.68 26.32 -3.10
CA VAL A 112 24.22 26.37 -2.92
C VAL A 112 23.54 25.97 -4.23
N VAL A 113 22.73 24.92 -4.16
CA VAL A 113 21.94 24.40 -5.28
C VAL A 113 20.47 24.77 -5.08
N VAL A 114 19.99 25.73 -5.87
CA VAL A 114 18.58 26.12 -5.91
C VAL A 114 17.86 25.24 -6.94
N LEU A 115 16.79 24.58 -6.53
CA LEU A 115 16.09 23.57 -7.33
C LEU A 115 14.61 23.92 -7.49
N PRO A 116 14.19 24.39 -8.68
CA PRO A 116 12.78 24.55 -9.02
C PRO A 116 12.03 23.21 -9.04
N HIS A 117 10.88 23.14 -8.36
CA HIS A 117 9.98 21.97 -8.40
C HIS A 117 8.50 22.38 -8.36
N SER A 118 7.62 21.47 -8.77
CA SER A 118 6.17 21.59 -8.60
C SER A 118 5.65 20.28 -8.02
N HIS A 119 5.02 20.33 -6.84
CA HIS A 119 4.37 19.15 -6.28
C HIS A 119 2.97 19.01 -6.87
N GLN A 120 2.67 17.87 -7.50
CA GLN A 120 1.45 17.67 -8.27
C GLN A 120 0.73 16.42 -7.79
N ASP A 121 -0.28 16.60 -6.93
CA ASP A 121 -1.06 15.50 -6.38
C ASP A 121 -1.92 14.79 -7.44
N PRO A 122 -1.73 13.48 -7.68
CA PRO A 122 -2.56 12.66 -8.57
C PRO A 122 -3.97 12.37 -8.01
N GLY A 123 -4.58 13.36 -7.34
CA GLY A 123 -5.91 13.34 -6.73
C GLY A 123 -5.86 13.68 -5.22
N TRP A 124 -6.41 14.83 -4.83
CA TRP A 124 -6.46 15.27 -3.43
C TRP A 124 -7.68 16.15 -3.16
N LYS A 125 -7.59 17.45 -3.50
CA LYS A 125 -8.73 18.37 -3.46
C LYS A 125 -9.59 18.28 -4.73
N GLN A 126 -8.97 17.96 -5.84
CA GLN A 126 -9.60 17.66 -7.13
C GLN A 126 -9.21 16.26 -7.59
N THR A 127 -9.94 15.70 -8.54
CA THR A 127 -9.61 14.40 -9.15
C THR A 127 -8.34 14.49 -9.99
N PHE A 128 -7.73 13.34 -10.29
CA PHE A 128 -6.58 13.26 -11.21
C PHE A 128 -6.83 14.00 -12.53
N HIS A 129 -8.00 13.79 -13.15
CA HIS A 129 -8.31 14.39 -14.46
C HIS A 129 -8.49 15.91 -14.39
N GLU A 130 -9.10 16.41 -13.32
CA GLU A 130 -9.27 17.84 -13.11
C GLU A 130 -7.94 18.54 -12.90
N TYR A 131 -7.05 17.98 -12.05
CA TYR A 131 -5.70 18.52 -11.88
C TYR A 131 -4.89 18.46 -13.16
N LEU A 132 -4.90 17.33 -13.87
CA LEU A 132 -4.21 17.18 -15.16
C LEU A 132 -4.59 18.32 -16.11
N THR A 133 -5.88 18.66 -16.17
CA THR A 133 -6.39 19.65 -17.13
C THR A 133 -6.20 21.09 -16.66
N LYS A 134 -6.44 21.39 -15.37
CA LYS A 134 -6.50 22.77 -14.86
C LYS A 134 -5.16 23.29 -14.37
N GLU A 135 -4.29 22.43 -13.85
CA GLU A 135 -3.05 22.85 -13.17
C GLU A 135 -1.81 22.19 -13.80
N THR A 136 -1.83 20.86 -13.96
CA THR A 136 -0.62 20.13 -14.36
C THR A 136 -0.22 20.39 -15.82
N LYS A 137 -1.17 20.40 -16.76
CA LYS A 137 -0.87 20.77 -18.16
C LYS A 137 -0.28 22.18 -18.26
N PRO A 138 -0.90 23.24 -17.70
CA PRO A 138 -0.28 24.57 -17.66
C PRO A 138 1.14 24.58 -17.06
N CYS A 139 1.36 23.81 -15.99
CA CYS A 139 2.69 23.66 -15.40
C CYS A 139 3.70 23.07 -16.39
N LEU A 140 3.39 21.93 -16.99
CA LEU A 140 4.29 21.21 -17.88
C LEU A 140 4.52 21.96 -19.20
N ASP A 141 3.48 22.59 -19.76
CA ASP A 141 3.56 23.40 -20.99
C ASP A 141 4.45 24.63 -20.79
N SER A 142 4.24 25.39 -19.71
CA SER A 142 5.06 26.58 -19.42
C SER A 142 6.49 26.21 -19.06
N THR A 143 6.70 25.09 -18.36
CA THR A 143 8.03 24.56 -18.06
C THR A 143 8.78 24.14 -19.31
N LEU A 144 8.12 23.42 -20.23
CA LEU A 144 8.70 23.01 -21.51
C LEU A 144 9.13 24.24 -22.32
N ASP A 145 8.24 25.22 -22.48
CA ASP A 145 8.51 26.46 -23.22
C ASP A 145 9.67 27.25 -22.59
N PHE A 146 9.69 27.36 -21.26
CA PHE A 146 10.71 28.11 -20.54
C PHE A 146 12.10 27.45 -20.65
N LEU A 147 12.19 26.15 -20.36
CA LEU A 147 13.46 25.42 -20.35
C LEU A 147 14.05 25.28 -21.77
N ASP A 148 13.22 25.14 -22.80
CA ASP A 148 13.72 25.05 -24.18
C ASP A 148 14.52 26.31 -24.58
N LYS A 149 14.03 27.48 -24.13
CA LYS A 149 14.62 28.81 -24.37
C LYS A 149 15.75 29.18 -23.41
N ASN A 150 15.78 28.61 -22.19
CA ASN A 150 16.70 29.03 -21.13
C ASN A 150 17.62 27.88 -20.67
N LYS A 151 18.84 27.82 -21.20
CA LYS A 151 19.80 26.72 -20.93
C LYS A 151 20.30 26.62 -19.48
N GLN A 152 20.16 27.69 -18.70
CA GLN A 152 20.48 27.70 -17.26
C GLN A 152 19.29 27.24 -16.38
N GLY A 153 18.08 27.16 -16.96
CA GLY A 153 16.91 26.67 -16.25
C GLY A 153 17.07 25.21 -15.83
N ARG A 154 16.58 24.89 -14.64
CA ARG A 154 16.53 23.54 -14.08
C ARG A 154 15.16 23.29 -13.48
N PHE A 155 14.70 22.06 -13.54
CA PHE A 155 13.43 21.65 -12.94
C PHE A 155 13.50 20.17 -12.56
N ILE A 156 12.87 19.81 -11.44
CA ILE A 156 12.61 18.41 -11.08
C ILE A 156 11.12 18.12 -11.17
N TYR A 157 10.78 16.89 -11.52
CA TYR A 157 9.41 16.39 -11.52
C TYR A 157 9.37 14.93 -11.04
N ALA A 158 8.26 14.47 -10.43
CA ALA A 158 8.20 13.13 -9.83
C ALA A 158 7.08 12.24 -10.39
N GLU A 159 5.88 12.76 -10.59
CA GLU A 159 4.65 11.96 -10.78
C GLU A 159 4.42 11.56 -12.26
N VAL A 160 4.93 10.39 -12.66
CA VAL A 160 4.88 9.92 -14.05
C VAL A 160 3.45 9.73 -14.57
N SER A 161 2.47 9.48 -13.71
CA SER A 161 1.06 9.40 -14.11
C SER A 161 0.58 10.64 -14.89
N PHE A 162 1.04 11.83 -14.47
CA PHE A 162 0.70 13.07 -15.17
C PHE A 162 1.51 13.27 -16.45
N LEU A 163 2.77 12.82 -16.48
CA LEU A 163 3.58 12.84 -17.70
C LEU A 163 2.95 11.99 -18.80
N ASP A 164 2.43 10.79 -18.49
CA ASP A 164 1.69 9.96 -19.45
C ASP A 164 0.47 10.70 -20.02
N GLY A 165 -0.34 11.29 -19.13
CA GLY A 165 -1.53 12.05 -19.52
C GLY A 165 -1.23 13.31 -20.35
N TRP A 166 -0.11 13.99 -20.08
CA TRP A 166 0.35 15.16 -20.83
C TRP A 166 0.97 14.78 -22.17
N TRP A 167 1.84 13.77 -22.19
CA TRP A 167 2.55 13.27 -23.37
C TRP A 167 1.62 12.89 -24.52
N ALA A 168 0.46 12.31 -24.19
CA ALA A 168 -0.57 11.96 -25.18
C ALA A 168 -1.06 13.15 -26.01
N GLY A 169 -1.03 14.37 -25.45
CA GLY A 169 -1.44 15.60 -26.12
C GLY A 169 -0.34 16.34 -26.88
N LEU A 170 0.93 15.94 -26.72
CA LEU A 170 2.07 16.65 -27.29
C LEU A 170 2.27 16.39 -28.79
N THR A 171 2.70 17.43 -29.50
CA THR A 171 3.24 17.34 -30.86
C THR A 171 4.60 16.63 -30.91
N VAL A 172 5.01 16.16 -32.08
CA VAL A 172 6.32 15.50 -32.28
C VAL A 172 7.48 16.43 -31.89
N SER A 173 7.38 17.74 -32.18
CA SER A 173 8.39 18.73 -31.80
C SER A 173 8.49 18.92 -30.29
N GLU A 174 7.36 18.98 -29.59
CA GLU A 174 7.32 19.13 -28.13
C GLU A 174 7.88 17.89 -27.43
N ARG A 175 7.51 16.69 -27.89
CA ARG A 175 8.09 15.43 -27.42
C ARG A 175 9.60 15.41 -27.60
N THR A 176 10.09 15.84 -28.77
CA THR A 176 11.53 15.92 -29.05
C THR A 176 12.24 16.91 -28.12
N ALA A 177 11.63 18.07 -27.87
CA ALA A 177 12.17 19.07 -26.95
C ALA A 177 12.22 18.54 -25.51
N PHE A 178 11.14 17.92 -25.03
CA PHE A 178 11.08 17.32 -23.70
C PHE A 178 12.12 16.21 -23.53
N THR A 179 12.18 15.23 -24.44
CA THR A 179 13.18 14.16 -24.40
C THR A 179 14.61 14.72 -24.39
N ARG A 180 14.88 15.77 -25.19
CA ARG A 180 16.16 16.47 -25.17
C ARG A 180 16.46 17.10 -23.81
N LEU A 181 15.51 17.81 -23.21
CA LEU A 181 15.69 18.47 -21.91
C LEU A 181 15.94 17.47 -20.78
N VAL A 182 15.30 16.30 -20.81
CA VAL A 182 15.53 15.22 -19.85
C VAL A 182 16.92 14.63 -20.03
N ARG A 183 17.29 14.27 -21.26
CA ARG A 183 18.62 13.75 -21.59
C ARG A 183 19.75 14.73 -21.25
N ASP A 184 19.54 16.02 -21.48
CA ASP A 184 20.51 17.07 -21.20
C ASP A 184 20.57 17.44 -19.69
N GLY A 185 19.70 16.84 -18.85
CA GLY A 185 19.66 17.06 -17.40
C GLY A 185 19.08 18.42 -16.97
N GLN A 186 18.38 19.12 -17.87
CA GLN A 186 17.69 20.36 -17.52
C GLN A 186 16.35 20.08 -16.83
N TRP A 187 15.70 19.00 -17.22
CA TRP A 187 14.49 18.48 -16.59
C TRP A 187 14.79 17.11 -15.98
N GLU A 188 15.00 17.04 -14.68
CA GLU A 188 15.27 15.78 -13.98
C GLU A 188 13.97 15.13 -13.51
N ILE A 189 13.81 13.83 -13.75
CA ILE A 189 12.67 13.07 -13.25
C ILE A 189 13.17 12.26 -12.05
N ALA A 190 12.75 12.62 -10.83
CA ALA A 190 13.18 11.98 -9.60
C ALA A 190 12.16 10.97 -9.11
N THR A 191 12.64 9.84 -8.56
CA THR A 191 11.87 8.60 -8.31
C THR A 191 11.31 7.98 -9.60
N GLY A 192 10.56 8.73 -10.39
CA GLY A 192 9.95 8.23 -11.63
C GLY A 192 8.96 7.10 -11.38
N GLY A 193 8.32 7.08 -10.21
CA GLY A 193 7.18 6.22 -9.95
C GLY A 193 5.93 6.77 -10.63
N TRP A 194 4.90 5.93 -10.79
CA TRP A 194 3.61 6.39 -11.27
C TRP A 194 3.08 7.53 -10.40
N VAL A 195 3.32 7.45 -9.09
CA VAL A 195 2.98 8.47 -8.09
C VAL A 195 4.10 8.60 -7.06
N MET A 196 4.05 9.65 -6.24
CA MET A 196 4.71 9.64 -4.93
C MET A 196 3.81 8.89 -3.94
N ASN A 197 4.14 7.63 -3.64
CA ASN A 197 3.26 6.76 -2.84
C ASN A 197 3.27 7.08 -1.35
N ASP A 198 2.21 6.72 -0.64
CA ASP A 198 2.22 6.57 0.82
C ASP A 198 3.24 5.50 1.23
N GLU A 199 3.85 5.70 2.39
CA GLU A 199 4.84 4.79 2.97
C GLU A 199 4.31 4.04 4.21
N ALA A 200 3.09 4.31 4.69
CA ALA A 200 2.51 3.59 5.84
C ALA A 200 1.51 2.50 5.42
N SER A 201 0.47 2.88 4.67
CA SER A 201 -0.65 2.01 4.30
C SER A 201 -0.42 1.23 3.02
N SER A 202 0.64 1.55 2.27
CA SER A 202 1.02 0.82 1.05
C SER A 202 1.61 -0.55 1.38
N HIS A 203 1.26 -1.56 0.59
CA HIS A 203 1.91 -2.87 0.65
C HIS A 203 3.09 -2.89 -0.32
N TYR A 204 4.19 -3.55 0.06
CA TYR A 204 5.44 -3.53 -0.72
C TYR A 204 5.25 -3.93 -2.20
N ALA A 205 4.30 -4.83 -2.48
CA ALA A 205 3.99 -5.25 -3.84
C ALA A 205 3.37 -4.11 -4.65
N ALA A 206 2.42 -3.36 -4.09
CA ALA A 206 1.81 -2.22 -4.76
C ALA A 206 2.81 -1.05 -4.94
N THR A 207 3.70 -0.83 -3.97
CA THR A 207 4.84 0.09 -4.11
C THR A 207 5.75 -0.33 -5.27
N ALA A 208 6.13 -1.60 -5.35
CA ALA A 208 6.94 -2.10 -6.46
C ALA A 208 6.20 -1.96 -7.80
N THR A 209 4.88 -2.22 -7.83
CA THR A 209 4.06 -2.07 -9.02
C THR A 209 4.02 -0.62 -9.52
N GLN A 210 3.75 0.36 -8.65
CA GLN A 210 3.67 1.76 -9.06
C GLN A 210 5.03 2.30 -9.54
N LEU A 211 6.12 1.89 -8.88
CA LEU A 211 7.47 2.28 -9.27
C LEU A 211 7.83 1.67 -10.63
N THR A 212 7.51 0.39 -10.84
CA THR A 212 7.73 -0.31 -12.11
C THR A 212 6.96 0.35 -13.25
N GLU A 213 5.69 0.72 -13.04
CA GLU A 213 4.87 1.35 -14.08
C GLU A 213 5.44 2.69 -14.53
N GLY A 214 5.82 3.54 -13.58
CA GLY A 214 6.44 4.83 -13.90
C GLY A 214 7.78 4.66 -14.63
N GLN A 215 8.67 3.79 -14.13
CA GLN A 215 9.98 3.61 -14.73
C GLN A 215 9.94 2.93 -16.10
N HIS A 216 9.04 1.97 -16.31
CA HIS A 216 8.82 1.38 -17.64
C HIS A 216 8.36 2.44 -18.64
N TRP A 217 7.43 3.31 -18.25
CA TRP A 217 7.01 4.42 -19.10
C TRP A 217 8.19 5.34 -19.47
N LEU A 218 9.05 5.67 -18.50
CA LEU A 218 10.25 6.50 -18.73
C LEU A 218 11.24 5.83 -19.68
N MET A 219 11.45 4.51 -19.55
CA MET A 219 12.34 3.77 -20.45
C MET A 219 11.78 3.73 -21.88
N ASP A 220 10.49 3.42 -22.03
CA ASP A 220 9.85 3.26 -23.33
C ASP A 220 9.77 4.57 -24.13
N HIS A 221 9.62 5.70 -23.44
CA HIS A 221 9.42 7.01 -24.08
C HIS A 221 10.66 7.91 -24.10
N LEU A 222 11.52 7.81 -23.10
CA LEU A 222 12.63 8.76 -22.88
C LEU A 222 14.01 8.10 -22.79
N GLU A 223 14.10 6.76 -22.79
CA GLU A 223 15.34 6.01 -22.51
C GLU A 223 16.01 6.45 -21.19
N TYR A 224 15.20 6.80 -20.19
CA TYR A 224 15.65 7.42 -18.95
C TYR A 224 15.47 6.48 -17.74
N TYR A 225 16.47 6.46 -16.85
CA TYR A 225 16.43 5.70 -15.60
C TYR A 225 16.77 6.63 -14.41
N PRO A 226 15.81 6.91 -13.51
CA PRO A 226 16.07 7.71 -12.31
C PRO A 226 17.11 7.06 -11.40
N ASN A 227 18.05 7.85 -10.87
CA ASN A 227 19.05 7.40 -9.89
C ASN A 227 18.92 8.08 -8.51
N VAL A 228 18.05 9.09 -8.41
CA VAL A 228 17.73 9.86 -7.21
C VAL A 228 16.22 9.79 -6.92
N SER A 229 15.86 9.65 -5.65
CA SER A 229 14.46 9.65 -5.21
C SER A 229 14.09 10.94 -4.48
N TRP A 230 12.85 11.38 -4.69
CA TRP A 230 12.22 12.57 -4.13
C TRP A 230 10.90 12.17 -3.47
N ALA A 231 10.82 12.25 -2.14
CA ALA A 231 9.65 11.91 -1.34
C ALA A 231 9.38 13.02 -0.30
N ILE A 232 8.72 14.10 -0.73
CA ILE A 232 8.51 15.29 0.11
C ILE A 232 7.20 15.29 0.91
N ASP A 233 6.20 14.52 0.48
CA ASP A 233 4.85 14.57 1.05
C ASP A 233 4.28 13.28 1.68
N PRO A 234 4.90 12.08 1.64
CA PRO A 234 4.44 10.96 2.47
C PRO A 234 4.47 11.31 3.97
N PHE A 235 3.43 10.97 4.74
CA PHE A 235 3.25 11.42 6.13
C PHE A 235 4.03 10.58 7.16
N GLY A 236 5.36 10.57 7.01
CA GLY A 236 6.28 9.66 7.69
C GLY A 236 6.90 8.69 6.68
N HIS A 237 8.06 8.14 7.01
CA HIS A 237 8.88 7.38 6.05
C HIS A 237 9.28 6.00 6.57
N SER A 238 9.32 5.04 5.65
CA SER A 238 9.49 3.62 5.89
C SER A 238 10.87 3.11 5.48
N THR A 239 11.47 2.26 6.32
CA THR A 239 12.68 1.51 5.99
C THR A 239 12.45 0.53 4.82
N SER A 240 11.21 0.05 4.61
CA SER A 240 10.90 -0.81 3.46
C SER A 240 10.93 -0.05 2.15
N GLU A 241 10.46 1.20 2.13
CA GLU A 241 10.56 2.06 0.93
C GLU A 241 12.03 2.29 0.57
N ALA A 242 12.87 2.67 1.55
CA ALA A 242 14.31 2.82 1.35
C ALA A 242 14.98 1.54 0.80
N TYR A 243 14.56 0.37 1.27
CA TYR A 243 15.03 -0.92 0.74
C TYR A 243 14.62 -1.13 -0.72
N LEU A 244 13.35 -0.91 -1.04
CA LEU A 244 12.81 -1.11 -2.39
C LEU A 244 13.50 -0.17 -3.39
N LEU A 245 13.65 1.11 -3.04
CA LEU A 245 14.41 2.08 -3.83
C LEU A 245 15.86 1.63 -4.01
N ARG A 246 16.55 1.20 -2.94
CA ARG A 246 17.92 0.69 -3.09
C ARG A 246 18.02 -0.50 -4.05
N LYS A 247 17.03 -1.41 -4.02
CA LYS A 247 16.94 -2.57 -4.92
C LYS A 247 16.53 -2.20 -6.34
N ALA A 248 15.80 -1.10 -6.52
CA ALA A 248 15.52 -0.48 -7.81
C ALA A 248 16.69 0.38 -8.33
N GLY A 249 17.88 0.29 -7.73
CA GLY A 249 19.10 0.92 -8.28
C GLY A 249 19.35 2.37 -7.88
N PHE A 250 18.52 2.96 -7.01
CA PHE A 250 18.75 4.32 -6.51
C PHE A 250 20.03 4.42 -5.68
N GLU A 251 20.83 5.46 -5.93
CA GLU A 251 22.03 5.78 -5.13
C GLU A 251 21.69 6.71 -3.96
N HIS A 252 20.69 7.58 -4.15
CA HIS A 252 20.36 8.65 -3.21
C HIS A 252 18.84 8.82 -3.07
N ILE A 253 18.40 9.11 -1.86
CA ILE A 253 16.99 9.37 -1.55
C ILE A 253 16.86 10.66 -0.75
N LEU A 254 15.76 11.39 -0.94
CA LEU A 254 15.43 12.57 -0.17
C LEU A 254 14.05 12.41 0.46
N ILE A 255 13.96 12.75 1.75
CA ILE A 255 12.74 12.69 2.55
C ILE A 255 12.49 14.01 3.28
N GLN A 256 11.24 14.26 3.68
CA GLN A 256 10.85 15.50 4.35
C GLN A 256 10.01 15.30 5.61
N ARG A 257 8.83 14.68 5.56
CA ARG A 257 7.89 14.69 6.69
C ARG A 257 8.28 13.68 7.78
N THR A 258 9.22 14.11 8.62
CA THR A 258 9.65 13.39 9.83
C THR A 258 9.29 14.21 11.06
N HIS A 259 9.13 13.56 12.21
CA HIS A 259 8.74 14.24 13.45
C HIS A 259 9.69 15.42 13.75
N TYR A 260 9.13 16.59 14.10
CA TYR A 260 9.92 17.82 14.27
C TYR A 260 11.08 17.70 15.28
N GLU A 261 10.87 17.02 16.41
CA GLU A 261 11.97 16.73 17.37
C GLU A 261 13.08 15.82 16.81
N ILE A 262 12.77 14.91 15.88
CA ILE A 262 13.80 14.13 15.17
C ILE A 262 14.61 15.06 14.28
N LYS A 263 13.96 15.93 13.51
CA LYS A 263 14.66 16.96 12.69
C LYS A 263 15.56 17.82 13.56
N LYS A 264 15.07 18.32 14.70
CA LYS A 264 15.82 19.14 15.65
C LYS A 264 17.06 18.41 16.18
N LYS A 265 16.88 17.17 16.64
CA LYS A 265 18.00 16.35 17.15
C LYS A 265 19.03 16.09 16.06
N PHE A 266 18.60 15.63 14.88
CA PHE A 266 19.52 15.31 13.79
C PHE A 266 20.24 16.55 13.26
N ALA A 267 19.54 17.70 13.17
CA ALA A 267 20.15 18.97 12.81
C ALA A 267 21.22 19.39 13.83
N SER A 268 20.96 19.23 15.14
CA SER A 268 21.91 19.61 16.20
C SER A 268 23.19 18.76 16.19
N GLN A 269 23.05 17.51 15.73
CA GLN A 269 24.15 16.53 15.61
C GLN A 269 24.76 16.51 14.20
N LYS A 270 24.21 17.29 13.26
CA LYS A 270 24.57 17.29 11.83
C LYS A 270 24.45 15.92 11.16
N THR A 271 23.44 15.14 11.55
CA THR A 271 23.15 13.79 11.06
C THR A 271 21.87 13.72 10.22
N LEU A 272 21.45 14.83 9.63
CA LEU A 272 20.32 14.88 8.68
C LEU A 272 20.62 14.11 7.38
N GLU A 273 21.88 13.80 7.12
CA GLU A 273 22.30 12.91 6.03
C GLU A 273 22.86 11.62 6.62
N PHE A 274 22.33 10.48 6.19
CA PHE A 274 22.67 9.17 6.76
C PHE A 274 22.56 8.06 5.73
N ARG A 275 23.30 6.97 5.94
CA ARG A 275 23.13 5.72 5.20
C ARG A 275 22.01 4.91 5.83
N TRP A 276 20.84 4.92 5.19
CA TRP A 276 19.69 4.17 5.69
C TRP A 276 19.84 2.69 5.35
N ARG A 277 19.89 1.86 6.39
CA ARG A 277 20.15 0.42 6.30
C ARG A 277 18.99 -0.38 6.88
N GLN A 278 18.77 -1.59 6.35
CA GLN A 278 17.81 -2.50 6.94
C GLN A 278 18.32 -3.08 8.27
N PRO A 279 17.43 -3.26 9.28
CA PRO A 279 17.83 -3.77 10.60
C PRO A 279 18.53 -5.15 10.58
N TRP A 280 18.22 -6.01 9.59
CA TRP A 280 18.84 -7.33 9.44
C TRP A 280 20.10 -7.34 8.56
N ASP A 281 20.46 -6.23 7.91
CA ASP A 281 21.58 -6.19 6.99
C ASP A 281 22.91 -5.95 7.72
N SER A 282 23.71 -7.01 7.82
CA SER A 282 25.06 -6.98 8.39
C SER A 282 26.15 -6.60 7.40
N SER A 283 25.83 -6.56 6.10
CA SER A 283 26.81 -6.34 5.03
C SER A 283 26.90 -4.89 4.57
N GLY A 284 25.90 -4.07 4.91
CA GLY A 284 25.71 -2.74 4.34
C GLY A 284 25.22 -2.75 2.88
N SER A 285 24.91 -3.92 2.30
CA SER A 285 24.45 -4.05 0.91
C SER A 285 23.10 -3.38 0.62
N THR A 286 22.34 -3.05 1.67
CA THR A 286 21.07 -2.33 1.61
C THR A 286 21.20 -0.84 1.89
N GLU A 287 22.40 -0.34 2.20
CA GLU A 287 22.61 1.07 2.50
C GLU A 287 22.31 1.95 1.27
N VAL A 288 21.53 3.01 1.51
CA VAL A 288 21.26 4.10 0.57
C VAL A 288 21.48 5.43 1.27
N LEU A 289 22.14 6.38 0.61
CA LEU A 289 22.38 7.70 1.21
C LEU A 289 21.08 8.50 1.18
N CYS A 290 20.59 8.88 2.35
CA CYS A 290 19.38 9.64 2.55
C CYS A 290 19.69 11.06 2.98
N HIS A 291 19.02 12.04 2.38
CA HIS A 291 18.95 13.41 2.84
C HIS A 291 17.59 13.67 3.49
N MET A 292 17.59 14.05 4.77
CA MET A 292 16.41 14.56 5.47
C MET A 292 16.41 16.09 5.41
N MET A 293 15.35 16.66 4.88
CA MET A 293 15.15 18.11 4.91
C MET A 293 14.93 18.60 6.36
N PRO A 294 15.41 19.79 6.77
CA PRO A 294 15.55 20.14 8.19
C PRO A 294 14.31 20.83 8.78
N PHE A 295 13.43 21.37 7.94
CA PHE A 295 12.40 22.31 8.36
C PHE A 295 10.99 21.73 8.17
N TYR A 296 9.99 22.53 8.54
CA TYR A 296 8.58 22.15 8.69
C TYR A 296 7.91 21.72 7.37
N SER A 297 8.14 22.44 6.27
CA SER A 297 7.48 22.22 4.97
C SER A 297 8.51 22.13 3.85
N TYR A 298 8.10 21.64 2.69
CA TYR A 298 8.90 21.69 1.45
C TYR A 298 8.67 22.97 0.64
N ASP A 299 7.71 23.81 1.03
CA ASP A 299 7.45 25.09 0.40
C ASP A 299 8.68 26.02 0.43
N ALA A 300 8.69 27.01 -0.48
CA ALA A 300 9.77 28.00 -0.55
C ALA A 300 10.06 28.74 0.78
N PRO A 301 9.04 29.19 1.56
CA PRO A 301 9.26 29.76 2.89
C PRO A 301 10.03 28.86 3.88
N HIS A 302 9.88 27.54 3.82
CA HIS A 302 10.54 26.61 4.74
C HIS A 302 11.72 25.87 4.10
N SER A 303 12.22 26.31 2.95
CA SER A 303 13.29 25.62 2.24
C SER A 303 14.60 26.43 2.15
N CYS A 304 14.54 27.77 2.14
CA CYS A 304 15.72 28.62 1.94
C CYS A 304 16.64 28.65 3.18
N GLY A 305 16.06 28.55 4.38
CA GLY A 305 16.75 28.68 5.66
C GLY A 305 15.76 28.64 6.84
N PRO A 306 16.25 28.87 8.07
CA PRO A 306 15.45 28.69 9.28
C PRO A 306 14.37 29.76 9.52
N ASP A 307 14.41 30.91 8.84
CA ASP A 307 13.48 32.02 9.06
C ASP A 307 12.47 32.14 7.89
N PRO A 308 11.23 31.64 8.05
CA PRO A 308 10.26 31.65 6.97
C PRO A 308 9.73 33.05 6.64
N ALA A 309 9.82 34.02 7.57
CA ALA A 309 9.48 35.40 7.28
C ALA A 309 10.45 36.03 6.26
N VAL A 310 11.72 35.63 6.33
CA VAL A 310 12.75 36.00 5.35
C VAL A 310 12.58 35.23 4.05
N CYS A 311 12.53 33.90 4.11
CA CYS A 311 12.46 33.04 2.94
C CYS A 311 11.23 33.30 2.06
N CYS A 312 10.08 33.63 2.66
CA CYS A 312 8.87 33.95 1.91
C CYS A 312 9.04 35.15 0.96
N GLN A 313 9.93 36.09 1.28
CA GLN A 313 10.22 37.24 0.42
C GLN A 313 11.06 36.88 -0.82
N PHE A 314 11.54 35.64 -0.92
CA PHE A 314 12.26 35.10 -2.06
C PHE A 314 11.43 34.08 -2.85
N ASP A 315 10.17 33.88 -2.47
CA ASP A 315 9.18 33.22 -3.33
C ASP A 315 8.51 34.28 -4.21
N PHE A 316 9.04 34.48 -5.42
CA PHE A 316 8.61 35.59 -6.28
C PHE A 316 7.25 35.39 -6.93
N ALA A 317 6.63 34.21 -6.84
CA ALA A 317 5.22 34.07 -7.21
C ALA A 317 4.27 34.77 -6.24
N ARG A 318 4.72 35.06 -5.02
CA ARG A 318 3.97 35.86 -4.05
C ARG A 318 4.03 37.36 -4.34
N LEU A 319 4.61 37.77 -5.47
CA LEU A 319 4.49 39.14 -5.97
C LEU A 319 3.06 39.43 -6.47
N THR A 320 2.36 38.40 -6.94
CA THR A 320 1.05 38.51 -7.59
C THR A 320 0.00 37.62 -6.93
N ASP A 321 0.26 36.32 -6.86
CA ASP A 321 -0.81 35.32 -6.69
C ASP A 321 -1.01 34.89 -5.23
N TYR A 322 -0.06 35.21 -4.36
CA TYR A 322 -0.01 34.74 -2.97
C TYR A 322 0.48 35.82 -2.03
N HIS A 323 0.20 35.66 -0.73
CA HIS A 323 0.66 36.58 0.31
C HIS A 323 1.60 35.85 1.28
N CYS A 324 2.59 36.58 1.79
CA CYS A 324 3.42 36.12 2.91
C CYS A 324 2.69 36.34 4.24
N PRO A 325 2.42 35.27 5.04
CA PRO A 325 1.70 35.38 6.30
C PRO A 325 2.49 36.11 7.40
N TRP A 326 3.80 36.30 7.23
CA TRP A 326 4.68 36.97 8.19
C TRP A 326 4.78 38.50 8.00
N GLY A 327 3.91 39.08 7.18
CA GLY A 327 3.82 40.55 7.00
C GLY A 327 4.92 41.18 6.14
N GLN A 328 5.87 40.39 5.63
CA GLN A 328 6.95 40.85 4.74
C GLN A 328 6.76 40.21 3.35
N GLN A 329 6.34 41.00 2.36
CA GLN A 329 6.09 40.52 1.00
C GLN A 329 7.37 40.50 0.16
N PRO A 330 7.46 39.65 -0.88
CA PRO A 330 8.55 39.74 -1.84
C PRO A 330 8.56 41.09 -2.55
N VAL A 331 9.75 41.51 -2.97
CA VAL A 331 9.96 42.69 -3.82
C VAL A 331 10.76 42.29 -5.04
N GLN A 332 10.48 42.92 -6.19
CA GLN A 332 11.26 42.67 -7.39
C GLN A 332 12.72 43.07 -7.18
N ILE A 333 13.65 42.25 -7.68
CA ILE A 333 15.09 42.49 -7.54
C ILE A 333 15.54 43.50 -8.61
N THR A 334 16.09 44.61 -8.14
CA THR A 334 16.60 45.73 -8.94
C THR A 334 18.07 45.98 -8.62
N ALA A 335 18.73 46.83 -9.41
CA ALA A 335 20.11 47.22 -9.12
C ALA A 335 20.25 47.92 -7.74
N ASP A 336 19.20 48.60 -7.29
CA ASP A 336 19.22 49.37 -6.04
C ASP A 336 19.10 48.49 -4.79
N ASN A 337 18.37 47.37 -4.87
CA ASN A 337 18.12 46.50 -3.71
C ASN A 337 18.93 45.18 -3.73
N VAL A 338 19.52 44.78 -4.86
CA VAL A 338 20.14 43.45 -5.01
C VAL A 338 21.19 43.14 -3.94
N ALA A 339 21.97 44.13 -3.50
CA ALA A 339 23.00 43.95 -2.48
C ALA A 339 22.40 43.54 -1.12
N GLU A 340 21.43 44.32 -0.63
CA GLU A 340 20.73 44.05 0.63
C GLU A 340 19.98 42.71 0.57
N ARG A 341 19.27 42.46 -0.53
CA ARG A 341 18.49 41.23 -0.72
C ARG A 341 19.39 39.99 -0.82
N ALA A 342 20.53 40.11 -1.49
CA ALA A 342 21.51 39.04 -1.60
C ALA A 342 22.13 38.67 -0.25
N GLU A 343 22.47 39.67 0.59
CA GLU A 343 22.98 39.41 1.94
C GLU A 343 21.95 38.72 2.83
N LEU A 344 20.70 39.17 2.77
CA LEU A 344 19.60 38.57 3.53
C LEU A 344 19.37 37.10 3.15
N LEU A 345 19.40 36.78 1.85
CA LEU A 345 19.26 35.40 1.38
C LEU A 345 20.50 34.56 1.69
N ALA A 346 21.70 35.12 1.50
CA ALA A 346 22.95 34.42 1.80
C ALA A 346 23.07 34.08 3.28
N ASP A 347 22.57 34.94 4.19
CA ASP A 347 22.47 34.64 5.61
C ASP A 347 21.64 33.38 5.90
N GLN A 348 20.49 33.22 5.23
CA GLN A 348 19.64 32.03 5.37
C GLN A 348 20.35 30.76 4.86
N TYR A 349 21.02 30.84 3.71
CA TYR A 349 21.81 29.73 3.17
C TYR A 349 22.95 29.32 4.11
N ARG A 350 23.68 30.30 4.67
CA ARG A 350 24.76 30.04 5.64
C ARG A 350 24.24 29.38 6.91
N LYS A 351 23.09 29.83 7.43
CA LYS A 351 22.44 29.19 8.58
C LYS A 351 22.05 27.75 8.26
N LYS A 352 21.38 27.51 7.13
CA LYS A 352 21.00 26.15 6.71
C LYS A 352 22.22 25.24 6.55
N ALA A 353 23.32 25.75 6.01
CA ALA A 353 24.57 24.99 5.85
C ALA A 353 25.11 24.42 7.17
N THR A 354 24.94 25.13 8.29
CA THR A 354 25.45 24.67 9.59
C THR A 354 24.76 23.41 10.13
N LEU A 355 23.59 23.06 9.59
CA LEU A 355 22.80 21.89 10.02
C LEU A 355 23.30 20.57 9.38
N TYR A 356 24.23 20.67 8.43
CA TYR A 356 24.75 19.53 7.68
C TYR A 356 26.26 19.36 7.89
N ASP A 357 26.75 18.14 7.68
CA ASP A 357 28.17 17.82 7.65
C ASP A 357 28.50 17.07 6.34
N ASN A 358 28.39 17.77 5.21
CA ASN A 358 28.63 17.23 3.86
C ASN A 358 29.70 17.98 3.07
N GLY A 359 30.48 18.82 3.76
CA GLY A 359 31.54 19.59 3.14
C GLY A 359 31.07 20.89 2.46
N ASP A 360 30.14 21.59 3.10
CA ASP A 360 29.61 22.91 2.70
C ASP A 360 28.82 22.90 1.38
N VAL A 361 27.87 21.97 1.25
CA VAL A 361 26.91 21.93 0.13
C VAL A 361 25.49 22.04 0.67
N VAL A 362 24.74 23.04 0.23
CA VAL A 362 23.36 23.27 0.63
C VAL A 362 22.42 23.03 -0.54
N PHE A 363 21.36 22.31 -0.24
CA PHE A 363 20.24 22.07 -1.12
C PHE A 363 19.06 23.01 -0.78
N VAL A 364 18.46 23.69 -1.76
CA VAL A 364 17.35 24.63 -1.57
C VAL A 364 16.23 24.34 -2.59
N PRO A 365 15.19 23.59 -2.21
CA PRO A 365 13.95 23.50 -2.98
C PRO A 365 13.33 24.88 -3.19
N LEU A 366 12.87 25.17 -4.41
CA LEU A 366 12.11 26.36 -4.75
C LEU A 366 10.84 25.92 -5.44
N GLY A 367 9.77 25.79 -4.67
CA GLY A 367 8.50 25.23 -5.13
C GLY A 367 7.50 25.13 -4.00
N ASP A 368 6.36 24.55 -4.32
CA ASP A 368 5.20 24.32 -3.45
C ASP A 368 4.22 23.43 -4.26
N ASP A 369 3.01 23.25 -3.73
CA ASP A 369 1.89 22.63 -4.44
C ASP A 369 1.52 23.41 -5.71
N PHE A 370 1.41 22.71 -6.84
CA PHE A 370 0.93 23.23 -8.13
C PHE A 370 1.55 24.58 -8.53
N ARG A 371 2.89 24.68 -8.48
CA ARG A 371 3.65 25.87 -8.88
C ARG A 371 4.12 25.78 -10.33
N TYR A 372 4.68 26.88 -10.83
CA TYR A 372 5.21 27.05 -12.18
C TYR A 372 4.13 26.91 -13.26
N LEU A 373 2.95 27.47 -13.03
CA LEU A 373 1.77 27.29 -13.90
C LEU A 373 1.77 28.20 -15.13
N SER A 374 2.58 29.26 -15.11
CA SER A 374 2.59 30.28 -16.14
C SER A 374 4.00 30.74 -16.48
N LYS A 375 4.12 31.33 -17.66
CA LYS A 375 5.37 31.96 -18.10
C LYS A 375 5.79 33.11 -17.18
N ASP A 376 4.83 33.93 -16.74
CA ASP A 376 5.10 35.07 -15.87
C ASP A 376 5.68 34.64 -14.52
N GLU A 377 5.17 33.53 -13.97
CA GLU A 377 5.71 32.95 -12.76
C GLU A 377 7.14 32.42 -12.95
N TRP A 378 7.39 31.68 -14.04
CA TRP A 378 8.72 31.21 -14.40
C TRP A 378 9.71 32.38 -14.53
N GLU A 379 9.32 33.43 -15.25
CA GLU A 379 10.14 34.63 -15.43
C GLU A 379 10.38 35.37 -14.11
N ALA A 380 9.36 35.51 -13.26
CA ALA A 380 9.48 36.14 -11.95
C ALA A 380 10.46 35.36 -11.05
N GLN A 381 10.30 34.04 -10.95
CA GLN A 381 11.17 33.21 -10.12
C GLN A 381 12.60 33.21 -10.68
N PHE A 382 12.77 32.90 -11.96
CA PHE A 382 14.09 32.73 -12.56
C PHE A 382 14.88 34.03 -12.62
N ASN A 383 14.29 35.13 -13.12
CA ASN A 383 15.02 36.37 -13.33
C ASN A 383 15.45 37.03 -12.02
N ASN A 384 14.60 37.00 -11.00
CA ASN A 384 14.94 37.56 -9.69
C ASN A 384 16.02 36.73 -8.98
N HIS A 385 15.87 35.40 -8.95
CA HIS A 385 16.91 34.53 -8.41
C HIS A 385 18.23 34.65 -9.18
N LYS A 386 18.18 34.75 -10.51
CA LYS A 386 19.39 34.92 -11.32
C LYS A 386 20.15 36.20 -10.96
N LYS A 387 19.46 37.33 -10.78
CA LYS A 387 20.10 38.59 -10.34
C LYS A 387 20.78 38.44 -8.97
N LEU A 388 20.14 37.74 -8.04
CA LEU A 388 20.70 37.45 -6.72
C LEU A 388 21.93 36.54 -6.81
N MET A 389 21.84 35.45 -7.59
CA MET A 389 22.95 34.52 -7.84
C MET A 389 24.13 35.23 -8.49
N ASP A 390 23.89 36.00 -9.56
CA ASP A 390 24.94 36.72 -10.27
C ASP A 390 25.64 37.74 -9.34
N TYR A 391 24.89 38.42 -8.47
CA TYR A 391 25.47 39.30 -7.45
C TYR A 391 26.33 38.52 -6.45
N ILE A 392 25.78 37.49 -5.80
CA ILE A 392 26.48 36.67 -4.79
C ILE A 392 27.77 36.09 -5.38
N ASN A 393 27.70 35.51 -6.58
CA ASN A 393 28.83 34.86 -7.24
C ASN A 393 29.91 35.85 -7.70
N SER A 394 29.56 37.12 -7.93
CA SER A 394 30.52 38.16 -8.33
C SER A 394 31.36 38.71 -7.17
N LYS A 395 31.01 38.39 -5.92
CA LYS A 395 31.57 38.97 -4.70
C LYS A 395 32.38 37.92 -3.91
N PRO A 396 33.72 37.90 -3.99
CA PRO A 396 34.55 36.94 -3.26
C PRO A 396 34.33 36.97 -1.73
N GLU A 397 33.97 38.13 -1.18
CA GLU A 397 33.63 38.31 0.23
C GLU A 397 32.41 37.50 0.68
N MET A 398 31.52 37.11 -0.25
CA MET A 398 30.35 36.28 0.05
C MET A 398 30.72 34.84 0.35
N ARG A 399 31.90 34.38 -0.10
CA ARG A 399 32.43 33.01 0.08
C ARG A 399 31.42 31.92 -0.31
N MET A 400 30.64 32.19 -1.35
CA MET A 400 29.50 31.37 -1.75
C MET A 400 29.42 31.31 -3.26
N HIS A 401 29.00 30.15 -3.77
CA HIS A 401 28.62 29.95 -5.15
C HIS A 401 27.20 29.39 -5.19
N VAL A 402 26.30 30.10 -5.87
CA VAL A 402 24.87 29.77 -5.96
C VAL A 402 24.53 29.50 -7.43
N GLN A 403 23.86 28.39 -7.68
CA GLN A 403 23.41 28.02 -9.02
C GLN A 403 22.05 27.33 -9.00
N PHE A 404 21.34 27.40 -10.11
CA PHE A 404 20.25 26.47 -10.37
C PHE A 404 20.80 25.06 -10.59
N GLY A 405 20.14 24.05 -10.03
CA GLY A 405 20.52 22.66 -10.20
C GLY A 405 19.38 21.69 -9.95
N THR A 406 19.70 20.42 -10.09
CA THR A 406 18.81 19.28 -9.84
C THR A 406 19.26 18.53 -8.59
N LEU A 407 18.52 17.48 -8.20
CA LEU A 407 18.88 16.67 -7.05
C LEU A 407 20.17 15.89 -7.32
N SER A 408 20.40 15.45 -8.56
CA SER A 408 21.70 14.89 -8.97
C SER A 408 22.84 15.91 -8.87
N THR A 409 22.59 17.19 -9.19
CA THR A 409 23.60 18.25 -9.05
C THR A 409 24.07 18.35 -7.60
N TYR A 410 23.12 18.34 -6.65
CA TYR A 410 23.39 18.36 -5.22
C TYR A 410 24.18 17.12 -4.75
N PHE A 411 23.68 15.91 -5.03
CA PHE A 411 24.35 14.69 -4.54
C PHE A 411 25.73 14.47 -5.18
N ASN A 412 25.94 14.88 -6.43
CA ASN A 412 27.26 14.84 -7.06
C ASN A 412 28.25 15.79 -6.37
N LEU A 413 27.82 16.99 -5.98
CA LEU A 413 28.65 17.90 -5.20
C LEU A 413 28.97 17.31 -3.83
N VAL A 414 27.98 16.79 -3.10
CA VAL A 414 28.18 16.11 -1.80
C VAL A 414 29.20 14.97 -1.94
N LYS A 415 29.02 14.08 -2.92
CA LYS A 415 29.90 12.94 -3.21
C LYS A 415 31.33 13.38 -3.55
N SER A 416 31.50 14.52 -4.20
CA SER A 416 32.82 15.09 -4.51
C SER A 416 33.54 15.66 -3.27
N ARG A 417 32.80 16.04 -2.23
CA ARG A 417 33.34 16.64 -1.00
C ARG A 417 33.53 15.63 0.13
N LYS A 418 32.62 14.65 0.25
CA LYS A 418 32.57 13.71 1.36
C LYS A 418 32.12 12.31 0.89
N PRO A 419 32.89 11.24 1.17
CA PRO A 419 32.52 9.89 0.76
C PRO A 419 31.29 9.39 1.53
N ALA A 420 30.41 8.66 0.86
CA ALA A 420 29.16 8.14 1.44
C ALA A 420 29.38 7.29 2.72
N SER A 421 30.52 6.59 2.83
CA SER A 421 30.90 5.78 3.99
C SER A 421 31.19 6.59 5.27
N SER A 422 31.34 7.91 5.17
CA SER A 422 31.62 8.79 6.32
C SER A 422 30.37 9.42 6.96
N PHE A 423 29.19 9.23 6.37
CA PHE A 423 27.92 9.60 7.01
C PHE A 423 27.57 8.58 8.12
N PRO A 424 26.71 8.89 9.09
CA PRO A 424 26.22 7.87 10.03
C PRO A 424 25.31 6.88 9.32
N SER A 425 25.35 5.61 9.74
CA SER A 425 24.35 4.61 9.40
C SER A 425 23.12 4.74 10.29
N LEU A 426 21.92 4.51 9.73
CA LEU A 426 20.65 4.59 10.43
C LEU A 426 19.83 3.31 10.21
N ILE A 427 19.22 2.80 11.28
CA ILE A 427 18.21 1.73 11.22
C ILE A 427 16.91 2.15 11.93
N GLY A 428 15.78 1.74 11.36
CA GLY A 428 14.43 2.01 11.88
C GLY A 428 13.58 2.85 10.93
N ASP A 429 12.28 2.85 11.20
CA ASP A 429 11.28 3.67 10.51
C ASP A 429 11.21 5.09 11.12
N LEU A 430 10.67 6.05 10.37
CA LEU A 430 10.47 7.44 10.81
C LEU A 430 8.99 7.75 11.05
N PHE A 431 8.26 6.79 11.61
CA PHE A 431 6.88 6.91 12.10
C PHE A 431 6.83 7.00 13.64
N THR A 432 5.80 7.60 14.24
CA THR A 432 4.67 8.32 13.63
C THR A 432 4.99 9.80 13.46
N TYR A 433 4.69 10.35 12.28
CA TYR A 433 4.91 11.77 11.98
C TYR A 433 4.04 12.69 12.86
N ALA A 434 4.65 13.76 13.34
CA ALA A 434 3.97 14.92 13.88
C ALA A 434 4.63 16.17 13.29
N ASP A 435 3.81 17.02 12.68
CA ASP A 435 4.25 18.27 12.06
C ASP A 435 4.46 19.35 13.12
N ARG A 436 3.70 19.34 14.22
CA ARG A 436 3.79 20.28 15.34
C ARG A 436 3.08 19.75 16.59
N ASN A 437 3.36 20.36 17.73
CA ASN A 437 2.62 20.14 18.99
C ASN A 437 2.45 18.63 19.29
N HIS A 438 1.20 18.19 19.50
CA HIS A 438 0.77 16.81 19.66
C HIS A 438 -0.07 16.33 18.46
N ASP A 439 0.07 16.97 17.30
CA ASP A 439 -0.70 16.69 16.09
C ASP A 439 -0.08 15.45 15.41
N TYR A 440 -0.28 14.27 15.99
CA TYR A 440 0.21 13.00 15.41
C TYR A 440 -0.67 12.55 14.25
N TRP A 441 -0.04 12.27 13.11
CA TRP A 441 -0.69 11.87 11.87
C TRP A 441 -0.89 10.36 11.83
N SER A 442 -1.60 9.81 12.82
CA SER A 442 -1.94 8.38 12.86
C SER A 442 -3.39 8.06 12.48
N GLY A 443 -4.23 9.09 12.29
CA GLY A 443 -5.63 8.90 11.87
C GLY A 443 -5.72 8.28 10.47
N TYR A 444 -4.81 8.70 9.57
CA TYR A 444 -4.81 8.22 8.18
C TYR A 444 -4.46 6.72 8.05
N PHE A 445 -3.86 6.11 9.07
CA PHE A 445 -3.64 4.66 9.12
C PHE A 445 -4.97 3.89 9.02
N THR A 446 -6.09 4.50 9.44
CA THR A 446 -7.42 3.87 9.44
C THR A 446 -8.42 4.56 8.52
N SER A 447 -8.27 5.85 8.22
CA SER A 447 -9.18 6.63 7.35
C SER A 447 -9.57 5.89 6.07
N ARG A 448 -10.88 5.89 5.75
CA ARG A 448 -11.48 5.21 4.57
C ARG A 448 -11.09 3.71 4.48
N PRO A 449 -11.38 2.89 5.50
CA PRO A 449 -10.91 1.50 5.56
C PRO A 449 -11.45 0.62 4.42
N THR A 450 -12.62 0.96 3.87
CA THR A 450 -13.18 0.27 2.69
C THR A 450 -12.38 0.47 1.42
N HIS A 451 -11.64 1.59 1.27
CA HIS A 451 -10.79 1.79 0.09
C HIS A 451 -9.46 1.05 0.28
N LYS A 452 -8.88 1.10 1.49
CA LYS A 452 -7.69 0.32 1.86
C LYS A 452 -7.88 -1.18 1.63
N ALA A 453 -8.99 -1.75 2.09
CA ALA A 453 -9.30 -3.16 1.88
C ALA A 453 -9.55 -3.48 0.39
N LEU A 454 -10.19 -2.58 -0.38
CA LEU A 454 -10.37 -2.77 -1.82
C LEU A 454 -9.04 -2.79 -2.58
N SER A 455 -8.07 -1.96 -2.17
CA SER A 455 -6.70 -2.01 -2.72
C SER A 455 -6.09 -3.40 -2.56
N ARG A 456 -6.20 -4.01 -1.37
CA ARG A 456 -5.67 -5.37 -1.11
C ARG A 456 -6.36 -6.45 -1.94
N VAL A 457 -7.66 -6.32 -2.17
CA VAL A 457 -8.40 -7.21 -3.08
C VAL A 457 -7.88 -7.07 -4.51
N LEU A 458 -7.73 -5.83 -4.99
CA LEU A 458 -7.17 -5.57 -6.32
C LEU A 458 -5.75 -6.12 -6.48
N GLU A 459 -4.88 -5.94 -5.48
CA GLU A 459 -3.52 -6.50 -5.50
C GLU A 459 -3.52 -8.03 -5.69
N ALA A 460 -4.40 -8.75 -4.99
CA ALA A 460 -4.51 -10.20 -5.08
C ALA A 460 -5.06 -10.68 -6.44
N GLU A 461 -6.10 -10.00 -6.94
CA GLU A 461 -6.73 -10.30 -8.23
C GLU A 461 -5.77 -9.99 -9.39
N LEU A 462 -5.12 -8.82 -9.37
CA LEU A 462 -4.17 -8.39 -10.38
C LEU A 462 -2.97 -9.33 -10.46
N ARG A 463 -2.38 -9.72 -9.33
CA ARG A 463 -1.29 -10.71 -9.30
C ARG A 463 -1.68 -12.02 -9.97
N SER A 464 -2.90 -12.49 -9.71
CA SER A 464 -3.40 -13.75 -10.28
C SER A 464 -3.61 -13.60 -11.79
N ALA A 465 -4.19 -12.48 -12.21
CA ALA A 465 -4.37 -12.14 -13.62
C ALA A 465 -3.04 -12.07 -14.38
N GLU A 466 -2.00 -11.45 -13.81
CA GLU A 466 -0.69 -11.30 -14.46
C GLU A 466 0.00 -12.64 -14.68
N ILE A 467 -0.05 -13.52 -13.67
CA ILE A 467 0.52 -14.86 -13.77
C ILE A 467 -0.24 -15.68 -14.83
N LEU A 468 -1.57 -15.70 -14.75
CA LEU A 468 -2.40 -16.47 -15.68
C LEU A 468 -2.26 -15.96 -17.13
N PHE A 469 -2.26 -14.64 -17.32
CA PHE A 469 -2.00 -14.01 -18.61
C PHE A 469 -0.63 -14.43 -19.17
N SER A 470 0.41 -14.37 -18.35
CA SER A 470 1.77 -14.74 -18.77
C SER A 470 1.86 -16.21 -19.18
N LEU A 471 1.22 -17.12 -18.43
CA LEU A 471 1.14 -18.54 -18.75
C LEU A 471 0.36 -18.78 -20.05
N ALA A 472 -0.82 -18.17 -20.20
CA ALA A 472 -1.66 -18.31 -21.40
C ALA A 472 -0.93 -17.80 -22.65
N ARG A 473 -0.28 -16.64 -22.54
CA ARG A 473 0.50 -16.04 -23.62
C ARG A 473 1.68 -16.91 -24.04
N HIS A 474 2.32 -17.57 -23.08
CA HIS A 474 3.42 -18.50 -23.36
C HIS A 474 2.92 -19.78 -24.04
N GLN A 475 1.81 -20.36 -23.58
CA GLN A 475 1.26 -21.61 -24.12
C GLN A 475 0.55 -21.45 -25.48
N SER A 476 0.21 -20.24 -25.90
CA SER A 476 -0.33 -19.94 -27.23
C SER A 476 0.71 -19.25 -28.13
N PRO A 477 1.77 -19.95 -28.60
CA PRO A 477 2.90 -19.34 -29.31
C PRO A 477 2.63 -19.07 -30.79
N ASN A 478 1.41 -19.28 -31.31
CA ASN A 478 1.13 -19.13 -32.74
C ASN A 478 1.12 -17.64 -33.15
N LYS A 479 2.32 -17.07 -33.32
CA LYS A 479 2.58 -15.65 -33.61
C LYS A 479 2.01 -15.20 -34.97
N ASP A 480 1.65 -16.14 -35.85
CA ASP A 480 1.12 -15.85 -37.18
C ASP A 480 -0.42 -15.74 -37.20
N SER A 481 -1.10 -16.10 -36.11
CA SER A 481 -2.55 -15.88 -35.97
C SER A 481 -2.81 -14.45 -35.53
N GLN A 482 -3.24 -13.59 -36.46
CA GLN A 482 -3.70 -12.23 -36.16
C GLN A 482 -4.77 -12.22 -35.07
N LEU A 483 -5.62 -13.25 -35.02
CA LEU A 483 -6.67 -13.42 -34.00
C LEU A 483 -6.10 -13.61 -32.59
N ASP A 484 -5.02 -14.38 -32.43
CA ASP A 484 -4.39 -14.59 -31.13
C ASP A 484 -3.65 -13.31 -30.69
N LEU A 485 -3.00 -12.59 -31.62
CA LEU A 485 -2.33 -11.31 -31.32
C LEU A 485 -3.29 -10.25 -30.80
N GLU A 486 -4.41 -10.01 -31.49
CA GLU A 486 -5.42 -9.02 -31.07
C GLU A 486 -6.01 -9.35 -29.69
N THR A 487 -6.28 -10.64 -29.42
CA THR A 487 -6.81 -11.11 -28.13
C THR A 487 -5.83 -10.80 -26.99
N PHE A 488 -4.56 -11.17 -27.15
CA PHE A 488 -3.57 -10.91 -26.10
C PHE A 488 -3.23 -9.43 -25.94
N HIS A 489 -3.32 -8.62 -27.01
CA HIS A 489 -3.18 -7.17 -26.90
C HIS A 489 -4.30 -6.57 -26.06
N TYR A 490 -5.57 -6.94 -26.32
CA TYR A 490 -6.70 -6.45 -25.52
C TYR A 490 -6.58 -6.85 -24.04
N LEU A 491 -6.20 -8.10 -23.76
CA LEU A 491 -5.94 -8.56 -22.39
C LEU A 491 -4.79 -7.77 -21.73
N TYR A 492 -3.74 -7.46 -22.48
CA TYR A 492 -2.62 -6.64 -22.00
C TYR A 492 -3.05 -5.21 -21.69
N ASP A 493 -3.91 -4.60 -22.50
CA ASP A 493 -4.44 -3.26 -22.25
C ASP A 493 -5.29 -3.23 -20.97
N MET A 494 -6.14 -4.24 -20.77
CA MET A 494 -6.96 -4.37 -19.55
C MET A 494 -6.11 -4.52 -18.29
N ILE A 495 -5.08 -5.37 -18.33
CA ILE A 495 -4.22 -5.59 -17.16
C ILE A 495 -3.32 -4.39 -16.88
N SER A 496 -2.85 -3.70 -17.92
CA SER A 496 -2.12 -2.45 -17.80
C SER A 496 -3.00 -1.35 -17.18
N SER A 497 -4.27 -1.26 -17.61
CA SER A 497 -5.26 -0.35 -17.00
C SER A 497 -5.47 -0.66 -15.52
N ALA A 498 -5.63 -1.94 -15.15
CA ALA A 498 -5.79 -2.34 -13.75
C ALA A 498 -4.55 -1.98 -12.91
N ARG A 499 -3.36 -2.22 -13.45
CA ARG A 499 -2.08 -1.91 -12.81
C ARG A 499 -1.88 -0.40 -12.60
N ARG A 500 -2.18 0.42 -13.60
CA ARG A 500 -2.11 1.89 -13.50
C ARG A 500 -3.11 2.46 -12.50
N ASN A 501 -4.33 1.90 -12.41
CA ASN A 501 -5.32 2.32 -11.42
C ASN A 501 -4.93 1.92 -9.98
N LEU A 502 -4.38 0.72 -9.77
CA LEU A 502 -3.79 0.34 -8.49
C LEU A 502 -2.63 1.28 -8.11
N SER A 503 -1.76 1.57 -9.08
CA SER A 503 -0.59 2.43 -8.91
C SER A 503 -0.98 3.86 -8.55
N LEU A 504 -1.97 4.41 -9.24
CA LEU A 504 -2.51 5.75 -8.96
C LEU A 504 -3.04 5.85 -7.53
N PHE A 505 -3.75 4.81 -7.06
CA PHE A 505 -4.29 4.79 -5.72
C PHE A 505 -3.23 4.72 -4.61
N GLN A 506 -1.99 4.31 -4.92
CA GLN A 506 -0.92 4.31 -3.92
C GLN A 506 -0.45 5.73 -3.54
N HIS A 507 -0.90 6.77 -4.25
CA HIS A 507 -0.64 8.17 -3.90
C HIS A 507 -0.94 8.44 -2.41
N HIS A 508 -0.16 9.33 -1.81
CA HIS A 508 -0.26 9.69 -0.40
C HIS A 508 -1.57 10.43 -0.02
N ASP A 509 -2.49 10.74 -0.94
CA ASP A 509 -3.90 11.05 -0.60
C ASP A 509 -4.94 10.02 -1.06
N GLY A 510 -4.52 9.02 -1.83
CA GLY A 510 -5.34 7.90 -2.27
C GLY A 510 -5.51 6.87 -1.16
N VAL A 511 -4.52 5.98 -0.99
CA VAL A 511 -4.56 4.87 -0.04
C VAL A 511 -4.67 5.32 1.41
N THR A 512 -4.16 6.51 1.73
CA THR A 512 -4.27 7.15 3.05
C THR A 512 -5.71 7.56 3.39
N GLY A 513 -6.57 7.77 2.39
CA GLY A 513 -7.96 8.17 2.58
C GLY A 513 -8.14 9.63 2.98
N THR A 514 -7.18 10.49 2.61
CA THR A 514 -7.12 11.90 2.99
C THR A 514 -7.63 12.86 1.92
N ALA A 515 -7.92 12.36 0.71
CA ALA A 515 -8.56 13.15 -0.33
C ALA A 515 -10.03 13.51 -0.03
N ARG A 516 -10.56 14.49 -0.77
CA ARG A 516 -11.97 14.89 -0.69
C ARG A 516 -12.90 13.74 -1.10
N LYS A 517 -14.13 13.76 -0.60
CA LYS A 517 -15.13 12.70 -0.85
C LYS A 517 -15.31 12.35 -2.33
N HIS A 518 -15.41 13.36 -3.21
CA HIS A 518 -15.61 13.14 -4.64
C HIS A 518 -14.36 12.54 -5.33
N VAL A 519 -13.17 12.82 -4.81
CA VAL A 519 -11.91 12.21 -5.28
C VAL A 519 -11.82 10.76 -4.82
N MET A 520 -12.17 10.47 -3.57
CA MET A 520 -12.27 9.09 -3.08
C MET A 520 -13.27 8.27 -3.89
N GLU A 521 -14.37 8.87 -4.35
CA GLU A 521 -15.33 8.23 -5.25
C GLU A 521 -14.72 7.93 -6.64
N ASP A 522 -13.94 8.85 -7.22
CA ASP A 522 -13.18 8.58 -8.46
C ASP A 522 -12.21 7.40 -8.26
N TYR A 523 -11.45 7.37 -7.17
CA TYR A 523 -10.60 6.22 -6.83
C TYR A 523 -11.41 4.93 -6.66
N ARG A 524 -12.56 4.98 -5.99
CA ARG A 524 -13.42 3.81 -5.79
C ARG A 524 -13.88 3.21 -7.12
N GLN A 525 -14.27 4.06 -8.07
CA GLN A 525 -14.70 3.64 -9.41
C GLN A 525 -13.54 3.02 -10.20
N ARG A 526 -12.36 3.65 -10.17
CA ARG A 526 -11.14 3.12 -10.80
C ARG A 526 -10.72 1.77 -10.23
N LEU A 527 -10.73 1.63 -8.91
CA LEU A 527 -10.40 0.36 -8.25
C LEU A 527 -11.41 -0.74 -8.58
N SER A 528 -12.72 -0.44 -8.59
CA SER A 528 -13.75 -1.40 -9.04
C SER A 528 -13.49 -1.89 -10.46
N SER A 529 -13.29 -0.96 -11.39
CA SER A 529 -13.02 -1.28 -12.79
C SER A 529 -11.72 -2.08 -12.93
N ALA A 530 -10.69 -1.77 -12.16
CA ALA A 530 -9.44 -2.53 -12.15
C ALA A 530 -9.61 -3.96 -11.62
N VAL A 531 -10.48 -4.18 -10.63
CA VAL A 531 -10.83 -5.53 -10.14
C VAL A 531 -11.56 -6.31 -11.23
N GLU A 532 -12.55 -5.71 -11.88
CA GLU A 532 -13.28 -6.33 -13.00
C GLU A 532 -12.37 -6.66 -14.18
N ASN A 533 -11.44 -5.76 -14.52
CA ASN A 533 -10.44 -5.98 -15.56
C ASN A 533 -9.53 -7.16 -15.20
N SER A 534 -9.02 -7.20 -13.97
CA SER A 534 -8.15 -8.27 -13.49
C SER A 534 -8.86 -9.63 -13.55
N ARG A 535 -10.12 -9.69 -13.10
CA ARG A 535 -10.94 -10.92 -13.15
C ARG A 535 -11.24 -11.37 -14.57
N SER A 536 -11.57 -10.44 -15.46
CA SER A 536 -11.82 -10.73 -16.87
C SER A 536 -10.57 -11.31 -17.54
N VAL A 537 -9.40 -10.72 -17.26
CA VAL A 537 -8.13 -11.22 -17.78
C VAL A 537 -7.79 -12.59 -17.20
N ALA A 538 -7.98 -12.81 -15.90
CA ALA A 538 -7.76 -14.10 -15.26
C ALA A 538 -8.67 -15.19 -15.86
N GLY A 539 -9.97 -14.92 -15.97
CA GLY A 539 -10.95 -15.85 -16.53
C GLY A 539 -10.71 -16.17 -18.01
N ALA A 540 -10.44 -15.15 -18.82
CA ALA A 540 -10.09 -15.35 -20.23
C ALA A 540 -8.80 -16.17 -20.39
N SER A 541 -7.77 -15.86 -19.60
CA SER A 541 -6.49 -16.58 -19.63
C SER A 541 -6.65 -18.02 -19.18
N LEU A 542 -7.45 -18.29 -18.13
CA LEU A 542 -7.80 -19.66 -17.72
C LEU A 542 -8.55 -20.42 -18.81
N SER A 543 -9.49 -19.76 -19.49
CA SER A 543 -10.26 -20.37 -20.57
C SER A 543 -9.33 -20.78 -21.72
N LEU A 544 -8.37 -19.92 -22.07
CA LEU A 544 -7.33 -20.23 -23.05
C LEU A 544 -6.42 -21.37 -22.55
N LEU A 545 -5.97 -21.38 -21.30
CA LEU A 545 -5.11 -22.45 -20.76
C LEU A 545 -5.80 -23.82 -20.74
N LEU A 546 -7.10 -23.86 -20.41
CA LEU A 546 -7.86 -25.10 -20.33
C LEU A 546 -8.35 -25.61 -21.69
N GLY A 547 -8.39 -24.75 -22.71
CA GLY A 547 -9.01 -25.06 -24.00
C GLY A 547 -8.27 -24.50 -25.21
N ALA A 548 -6.95 -24.26 -25.12
CA ALA A 548 -6.16 -23.60 -26.17
C ALA A 548 -6.27 -24.26 -27.55
N GLU A 549 -6.45 -25.58 -27.57
CA GLU A 549 -6.54 -26.36 -28.81
C GLU A 549 -7.94 -26.33 -29.45
N ASN A 550 -8.95 -25.83 -28.73
CA ASN A 550 -10.33 -25.77 -29.20
C ASN A 550 -10.63 -24.39 -29.82
N PRO A 551 -10.86 -24.31 -31.15
CA PRO A 551 -11.17 -23.05 -31.82
C PRO A 551 -12.41 -22.35 -31.27
N ASN A 552 -13.39 -23.11 -30.76
CA ASN A 552 -14.61 -22.54 -30.18
C ASN A 552 -14.33 -21.79 -28.87
N VAL A 553 -13.38 -22.28 -28.07
CA VAL A 553 -12.95 -21.60 -26.82
C VAL A 553 -12.25 -20.30 -27.16
N LYS A 554 -11.32 -20.31 -28.13
CA LYS A 554 -10.66 -19.09 -28.62
C LYS A 554 -11.66 -18.06 -29.13
N GLN A 555 -12.63 -18.51 -29.94
CA GLN A 555 -13.68 -17.63 -30.47
C GLN A 555 -14.56 -17.08 -29.36
N ALA A 556 -14.93 -17.90 -28.37
CA ALA A 556 -15.75 -17.47 -27.24
C ALA A 556 -15.03 -16.43 -26.37
N VAL A 557 -13.74 -16.62 -26.10
CA VAL A 557 -12.91 -15.62 -25.39
C VAL A 557 -12.86 -14.31 -26.17
N ARG A 558 -12.64 -14.38 -27.49
CA ARG A 558 -12.67 -13.17 -28.33
C ARG A 558 -14.02 -12.46 -28.29
N THR A 559 -15.12 -13.20 -28.38
CA THR A 559 -16.48 -12.63 -28.31
C THR A 559 -16.78 -12.01 -26.94
N GLN A 560 -16.28 -12.59 -25.85
CA GLN A 560 -16.34 -12.00 -24.50
C GLN A 560 -15.61 -10.65 -24.47
N LEU A 561 -14.39 -10.58 -24.99
CA LEU A 561 -13.53 -9.38 -24.93
C LEU A 561 -14.01 -8.23 -25.84
N LEU A 562 -14.67 -8.53 -26.96
CA LEU A 562 -15.23 -7.50 -27.87
C LEU A 562 -16.64 -7.05 -27.46
N ASN A 563 -17.02 -7.20 -26.18
CA ASN A 563 -18.30 -6.76 -25.58
C ASN A 563 -19.56 -7.33 -26.24
N SER A 564 -19.57 -8.60 -26.66
CA SER A 564 -20.75 -9.24 -27.27
C SER A 564 -21.03 -10.66 -26.76
N GLY A 565 -20.30 -11.15 -25.74
CA GLY A 565 -20.43 -12.51 -25.23
C GLY A 565 -20.49 -12.58 -23.69
N PRO A 566 -21.03 -13.68 -23.13
CA PRO A 566 -21.03 -13.90 -21.70
C PRO A 566 -19.60 -14.15 -21.17
N VAL A 567 -19.37 -13.80 -19.90
CA VAL A 567 -18.14 -14.17 -19.18
C VAL A 567 -18.05 -15.69 -19.08
N LEU A 568 -16.94 -16.27 -19.51
CA LEU A 568 -16.79 -17.74 -19.55
C LEU A 568 -16.46 -18.35 -18.18
N ILE A 569 -15.60 -17.68 -17.41
CA ILE A 569 -15.21 -18.10 -16.06
C ILE A 569 -15.41 -16.91 -15.13
N HIS A 570 -16.33 -17.06 -14.18
CA HIS A 570 -16.58 -16.06 -13.14
C HIS A 570 -15.62 -16.24 -11.97
N SER A 571 -15.02 -15.14 -11.49
CA SER A 571 -14.32 -15.17 -10.20
C SER A 571 -15.33 -15.41 -9.08
N ALA A 572 -14.92 -16.17 -8.06
CA ALA A 572 -15.77 -16.50 -6.91
C ALA A 572 -16.02 -15.32 -5.95
N ASP A 573 -15.49 -14.13 -6.28
CA ASP A 573 -15.48 -12.94 -5.44
C ASP A 573 -14.93 -13.18 -4.02
N TRP A 574 -14.53 -12.12 -3.33
CA TRP A 574 -14.27 -12.23 -1.90
C TRP A 574 -15.58 -12.09 -1.15
N ASP A 575 -15.78 -12.86 -0.08
CA ASP A 575 -16.91 -12.64 0.83
C ASP A 575 -16.67 -11.36 1.63
N TRP A 576 -16.96 -10.23 1.00
CA TRP A 576 -16.94 -8.95 1.69
C TRP A 576 -18.37 -8.55 1.98
N SER A 577 -18.83 -8.92 3.16
CA SER A 577 -20.14 -8.51 3.63
C SER A 577 -20.12 -7.02 4.01
N ILE A 578 -20.05 -6.10 3.05
CA ILE A 578 -20.30 -4.65 3.21
C ILE A 578 -21.18 -4.17 2.04
N ALA A 579 -22.04 -3.17 2.29
CA ALA A 579 -22.86 -2.57 1.24
C ALA A 579 -21.99 -2.05 0.08
N GLY A 580 -22.31 -2.47 -1.15
CA GLY A 580 -21.56 -2.09 -2.36
C GLY A 580 -20.32 -2.95 -2.66
N ALA A 581 -20.07 -4.02 -1.90
CA ALA A 581 -19.10 -5.04 -2.27
C ALA A 581 -19.76 -6.15 -3.14
N PRO A 582 -18.98 -6.82 -4.02
CA PRO A 582 -19.48 -7.96 -4.78
C PRO A 582 -19.96 -9.08 -3.85
N SER A 583 -21.07 -9.74 -4.18
CA SER A 583 -21.54 -10.93 -3.45
C SER A 583 -20.86 -12.17 -4.05
N PRO A 584 -20.50 -13.18 -3.23
CA PRO A 584 -19.99 -14.44 -3.77
C PRO A 584 -20.99 -15.00 -4.81
N PRO A 585 -20.53 -15.59 -5.93
CA PRO A 585 -21.42 -16.06 -6.96
C PRO A 585 -22.28 -17.17 -6.37
N ILE A 586 -23.57 -17.03 -6.61
CA ILE A 586 -24.55 -18.03 -6.24
C ILE A 586 -24.53 -19.10 -7.32
N ILE A 587 -24.19 -20.33 -6.93
CA ILE A 587 -24.20 -21.46 -7.85
C ILE A 587 -25.61 -22.03 -7.90
N ASN A 588 -26.24 -21.90 -9.06
CA ASN A 588 -27.60 -22.37 -9.28
C ASN A 588 -27.61 -23.79 -9.83
N PHE A 589 -28.50 -24.62 -9.29
CA PHE A 589 -28.82 -25.92 -9.86
C PHE A 589 -30.27 -25.92 -10.35
N THR A 590 -30.47 -26.40 -11.58
CA THR A 590 -31.78 -26.48 -12.25
C THR A 590 -32.37 -27.89 -12.17
N HIS A 591 -31.52 -28.92 -12.10
CA HIS A 591 -31.93 -30.31 -11.99
C HIS A 591 -30.88 -31.16 -11.25
N VAL A 592 -31.29 -32.35 -10.80
CA VAL A 592 -30.40 -33.34 -10.17
C VAL A 592 -29.41 -33.88 -11.21
N ASN A 593 -28.20 -34.21 -10.79
CA ASN A 593 -27.06 -34.66 -11.61
C ASN A 593 -26.43 -33.59 -12.51
N GLN A 594 -26.92 -32.35 -12.47
CA GLN A 594 -26.19 -31.22 -13.07
C GLN A 594 -24.82 -31.09 -12.40
N VAL A 595 -23.77 -30.91 -13.21
CA VAL A 595 -22.41 -30.66 -12.75
C VAL A 595 -22.10 -29.18 -12.92
N GLN A 596 -21.56 -28.58 -11.87
CA GLN A 596 -20.99 -27.24 -11.87
C GLN A 596 -19.49 -27.35 -11.68
N HIS A 597 -18.72 -26.59 -12.46
CA HIS A 597 -17.26 -26.63 -12.42
C HIS A 597 -16.72 -25.49 -11.55
N LEU A 598 -15.85 -25.82 -10.60
CA LEU A 598 -15.09 -24.86 -9.79
C LEU A 598 -13.63 -24.95 -10.20
N ILE A 599 -13.02 -23.80 -10.50
CA ILE A 599 -11.61 -23.73 -10.87
C ILE A 599 -10.86 -23.05 -9.74
N LEU A 600 -9.88 -23.74 -9.17
CA LEU A 600 -8.96 -23.19 -8.18
C LEU A 600 -7.61 -22.92 -8.83
N PHE A 601 -7.05 -21.74 -8.57
CA PHE A 601 -5.71 -21.38 -8.99
C PHE A 601 -4.85 -20.98 -7.79
N ASN A 602 -3.71 -21.65 -7.61
CA ASN A 602 -2.75 -21.26 -6.57
C ASN A 602 -1.68 -20.32 -7.14
N ASN A 603 -1.85 -19.01 -6.94
CA ASN A 603 -0.89 -17.99 -7.35
C ASN A 603 0.40 -17.94 -6.50
N HIS A 604 0.54 -18.83 -5.50
CA HIS A 604 1.73 -18.95 -4.68
C HIS A 604 2.72 -19.97 -5.27
N ALA A 605 4.01 -19.72 -5.04
CA ALA A 605 5.09 -20.65 -5.36
C ALA A 605 5.26 -21.78 -4.32
N GLN A 606 4.30 -21.94 -3.40
CA GLN A 606 4.32 -22.96 -2.35
C GLN A 606 3.02 -23.75 -2.33
N LYS A 607 3.12 -24.99 -1.85
CA LYS A 607 1.96 -25.84 -1.55
C LYS A 607 1.08 -25.16 -0.49
N ARG A 608 -0.24 -25.21 -0.67
CA ARG A 608 -1.20 -24.64 0.28
C ARG A 608 -2.46 -25.51 0.36
N ASP A 609 -3.01 -25.66 1.55
CA ASP A 609 -4.35 -26.19 1.72
C ASP A 609 -5.39 -25.06 1.63
N HIS A 610 -6.47 -25.31 0.91
CA HIS A 610 -7.56 -24.37 0.72
C HIS A 610 -8.90 -24.99 1.14
N ILE A 611 -9.77 -24.18 1.74
CA ILE A 611 -11.14 -24.57 2.06
C ILE A 611 -12.05 -23.73 1.18
N ILE A 612 -12.79 -24.39 0.30
CA ILE A 612 -13.75 -23.73 -0.57
C ILE A 612 -14.94 -23.28 0.27
N ARG A 613 -15.47 -22.11 -0.07
CA ARG A 613 -16.73 -21.59 0.43
C ARG A 613 -17.53 -21.01 -0.75
N VAL A 614 -18.71 -21.56 -1.01
CA VAL A 614 -19.62 -21.08 -2.06
C VAL A 614 -21.06 -21.11 -1.54
N ASP A 615 -21.90 -20.20 -2.03
CA ASP A 615 -23.34 -20.21 -1.73
C ASP A 615 -24.08 -20.90 -2.91
N LEU A 616 -25.00 -21.81 -2.60
CA LEU A 616 -25.76 -22.64 -3.53
C LEU A 616 -27.25 -22.26 -3.47
N ASP A 617 -27.85 -21.95 -4.62
CA ASP A 617 -29.32 -21.84 -4.73
C ASP A 617 -29.91 -23.19 -5.13
N LEU A 618 -30.61 -23.82 -4.19
CA LEU A 618 -31.26 -25.11 -4.37
C LEU A 618 -32.78 -24.98 -4.56
N THR A 619 -33.30 -23.76 -4.77
CA THR A 619 -34.75 -23.50 -4.85
C THR A 619 -35.44 -24.32 -5.93
N GLN A 620 -34.85 -24.42 -7.12
CA GLN A 620 -35.48 -25.14 -8.24
C GLN A 620 -35.43 -26.66 -8.03
N VAL A 621 -34.29 -27.19 -7.57
CA VAL A 621 -34.12 -28.63 -7.32
C VAL A 621 -35.01 -29.11 -6.18
N LEU A 622 -35.09 -28.36 -5.09
CA LEU A 622 -35.93 -28.73 -3.95
C LEU A 622 -37.41 -28.82 -4.36
N ARG A 623 -37.92 -27.92 -5.22
CA ARG A 623 -39.30 -28.04 -5.74
C ARG A 623 -39.53 -29.33 -6.52
N LEU A 624 -38.58 -29.73 -7.38
CA LEU A 624 -38.66 -30.95 -8.21
C LEU A 624 -38.46 -32.25 -7.41
N VAL A 625 -37.75 -32.19 -6.30
CA VAL A 625 -37.48 -33.36 -5.44
C VAL A 625 -38.56 -33.52 -4.38
N VAL A 626 -39.12 -32.43 -3.86
CA VAL A 626 -40.30 -32.46 -2.97
C VAL A 626 -41.46 -33.19 -3.63
N THR A 627 -41.64 -33.06 -4.96
CA THR A 627 -42.66 -33.80 -5.70
C THR A 627 -42.34 -35.30 -5.86
N ASN A 628 -41.07 -35.71 -5.79
CA ASN A 628 -40.62 -37.08 -6.06
C ASN A 628 -40.05 -37.84 -4.84
N LYS A 629 -40.05 -37.24 -3.63
CA LYS A 629 -39.52 -37.78 -2.36
C LYS A 629 -38.18 -38.53 -2.51
N ARG A 630 -37.06 -37.82 -2.73
CA ARG A 630 -35.70 -38.39 -2.78
C ARG A 630 -34.74 -37.70 -1.81
N LEU A 631 -33.75 -38.42 -1.31
CA LEU A 631 -32.64 -37.86 -0.53
C LEU A 631 -31.63 -37.18 -1.47
N LEU A 632 -31.17 -35.98 -1.13
CA LEU A 632 -30.24 -35.17 -1.92
C LEU A 632 -28.89 -35.04 -1.19
N SER A 633 -27.79 -35.16 -1.92
CA SER A 633 -26.43 -34.93 -1.42
C SER A 633 -25.64 -34.04 -2.39
N VAL A 634 -24.73 -33.23 -1.84
CA VAL A 634 -23.80 -32.38 -2.59
C VAL A 634 -22.45 -33.08 -2.64
N LYS A 635 -22.03 -33.51 -3.82
CA LYS A 635 -20.76 -34.20 -4.04
C LYS A 635 -19.76 -33.28 -4.71
N LEU A 636 -18.56 -33.21 -4.14
CA LEU A 636 -17.40 -32.57 -4.75
C LEU A 636 -16.38 -33.63 -5.16
N SER A 637 -15.98 -33.64 -6.43
CA SER A 637 -14.97 -34.56 -6.97
C SER A 637 -13.93 -33.84 -7.81
N TYR A 638 -12.78 -34.48 -8.02
CA TYR A 638 -11.70 -33.97 -8.87
C TYR A 638 -11.85 -34.52 -10.29
N ASP A 639 -11.41 -33.77 -11.30
CA ASP A 639 -11.24 -34.33 -12.65
C ASP A 639 -10.10 -35.37 -12.65
N GLY A 640 -10.40 -36.60 -13.09
CA GLY A 640 -9.41 -37.64 -13.36
C GLY A 640 -9.03 -38.57 -12.20
N ALA A 641 -9.73 -38.57 -11.07
CA ALA A 641 -9.48 -39.54 -10.01
C ALA A 641 -10.76 -40.07 -9.35
N ASP A 642 -11.08 -41.34 -9.63
CA ASP A 642 -12.19 -42.08 -9.01
C ASP A 642 -11.88 -42.55 -7.57
N SER A 643 -10.66 -42.30 -7.04
CA SER A 643 -10.13 -43.01 -5.86
C SER A 643 -9.58 -42.18 -4.70
N PHE A 644 -9.77 -40.84 -4.66
CA PHE A 644 -9.38 -40.05 -3.47
C PHE A 644 -10.51 -39.96 -2.44
N GLN A 645 -10.13 -39.98 -1.16
CA GLN A 645 -11.02 -39.74 -0.02
C GLN A 645 -11.71 -38.38 -0.20
N MET A 646 -13.04 -38.36 -0.14
CA MET A 646 -13.82 -37.13 -0.28
C MET A 646 -13.39 -36.10 0.77
N PRO A 647 -13.26 -34.81 0.40
CA PRO A 647 -12.94 -33.76 1.36
C PRO A 647 -14.04 -33.66 2.43
N LEU A 648 -13.66 -33.25 3.64
CA LEU A 648 -14.65 -32.89 4.65
C LEU A 648 -15.51 -31.78 4.06
N HIS A 649 -16.82 -31.91 4.23
CA HIS A 649 -17.76 -30.92 3.75
C HIS A 649 -18.84 -30.68 4.79
N GLN A 650 -19.43 -29.50 4.74
CA GLN A 650 -20.63 -29.18 5.48
C GLN A 650 -21.50 -28.26 4.63
N LEU A 651 -22.80 -28.46 4.72
CA LEU A 651 -23.80 -27.63 4.09
C LEU A 651 -24.70 -27.05 5.17
N GLU A 652 -24.81 -25.73 5.21
CA GLU A 652 -25.63 -25.01 6.19
C GLU A 652 -26.51 -23.96 5.49
N PRO A 653 -27.61 -23.52 6.08
CA PRO A 653 -28.37 -22.38 5.57
C PRO A 653 -27.49 -21.13 5.54
N SER A 654 -27.60 -20.33 4.47
CA SER A 654 -26.79 -19.11 4.36
C SER A 654 -27.14 -18.15 5.51
N PRO A 655 -26.16 -17.53 6.19
CA PRO A 655 -26.43 -16.55 7.24
C PRO A 655 -27.25 -15.35 6.78
N SER A 656 -27.30 -15.08 5.47
CA SER A 656 -28.16 -14.03 4.92
C SER A 656 -29.66 -14.30 5.18
N GLN A 657 -30.04 -15.56 5.43
CA GLN A 657 -31.39 -15.97 5.79
C GLN A 657 -31.74 -15.69 7.26
N ILE A 658 -30.75 -15.27 8.07
CA ILE A 658 -30.88 -14.88 9.47
C ILE A 658 -30.84 -13.36 9.53
N TYR A 659 -31.95 -12.75 9.94
CA TYR A 659 -32.08 -11.37 10.46
C TYR A 659 -31.21 -10.25 9.81
N SER A 660 -31.83 -9.27 9.15
CA SER A 660 -31.12 -8.08 8.61
C SER A 660 -31.14 -6.90 9.61
N THR A 661 -30.25 -6.87 10.60
CA THR A 661 -30.07 -5.67 11.46
C THR A 661 -29.31 -4.54 10.77
N ILE A 662 -28.41 -4.88 9.86
CA ILE A 662 -27.66 -3.92 9.04
C ILE A 662 -28.55 -3.65 7.81
N PRO A 663 -28.67 -2.42 7.29
CA PRO A 663 -29.59 -2.09 6.20
C PRO A 663 -29.17 -2.78 4.89
N ARG A 664 -29.45 -4.08 4.82
CA ARG A 664 -29.36 -4.90 3.63
C ARG A 664 -30.78 -5.32 3.28
N PRO A 665 -31.14 -5.28 1.99
CA PRO A 665 -32.42 -5.84 1.56
C PRO A 665 -32.49 -7.30 1.99
N ARG A 666 -33.68 -7.73 2.44
CA ARG A 666 -33.98 -9.13 2.73
C ARG A 666 -33.60 -9.97 1.49
N PRO A 667 -32.78 -11.02 1.61
CA PRO A 667 -32.61 -11.92 0.47
C PRO A 667 -33.96 -12.56 0.15
N THR A 668 -34.35 -12.44 -1.12
CA THR A 668 -35.63 -12.90 -1.67
C THR A 668 -35.66 -14.40 -1.97
N ILE A 669 -34.56 -15.13 -1.72
CA ILE A 669 -34.38 -16.53 -2.15
C ILE A 669 -34.46 -17.48 -0.96
N SER A 670 -35.45 -18.38 -1.03
CA SER A 670 -35.90 -19.21 0.09
C SER A 670 -34.99 -20.39 0.46
N ASN A 671 -34.04 -20.75 -0.41
CA ASN A 671 -33.24 -21.97 -0.27
C ASN A 671 -31.77 -21.74 -0.64
N LEU A 672 -31.18 -20.68 -0.10
CA LEU A 672 -29.75 -20.38 -0.27
C LEU A 672 -28.95 -21.09 0.83
N PHE A 673 -28.03 -21.97 0.44
CA PHE A 673 -27.20 -22.74 1.36
C PHE A 673 -25.73 -22.37 1.19
N ARG A 674 -24.98 -22.32 2.29
CA ARG A 674 -23.52 -22.20 2.27
C ARG A 674 -22.88 -23.57 2.29
N PHE A 675 -22.10 -23.86 1.26
CA PHE A 675 -21.29 -25.07 1.15
C PHE A 675 -19.84 -24.75 1.47
N ARG A 676 -19.24 -25.50 2.40
CA ARG A 676 -17.81 -25.46 2.72
C ARG A 676 -17.20 -26.83 2.51
N ALA A 677 -16.07 -26.92 1.82
CA ALA A 677 -15.37 -28.17 1.59
C ALA A 677 -13.85 -28.02 1.59
N GLY A 678 -13.15 -28.93 2.26
CA GLY A 678 -11.70 -28.95 2.33
C GLY A 678 -11.15 -29.81 3.46
N PRO A 679 -9.83 -29.85 3.67
CA PRO A 679 -8.83 -29.08 2.94
C PRO A 679 -8.57 -29.68 1.55
N ILE A 680 -8.45 -28.82 0.55
CA ILE A 680 -8.02 -29.15 -0.81
C ILE A 680 -6.59 -28.66 -0.94
N THR A 681 -5.67 -29.60 -1.09
CA THR A 681 -4.26 -29.28 -1.28
C THR A 681 -4.00 -28.81 -2.71
N LEU A 682 -3.48 -27.59 -2.85
CA LEU A 682 -3.03 -27.01 -4.10
C LEU A 682 -1.50 -26.99 -4.17
N LEU A 683 -0.96 -27.45 -5.28
CA LEU A 683 0.46 -27.36 -5.61
C LEU A 683 0.82 -25.96 -6.14
N PRO A 684 2.11 -25.56 -6.12
CA PRO A 684 2.55 -24.28 -6.66
C PRO A 684 2.06 -24.06 -8.10
N LEU A 685 1.43 -22.91 -8.38
CA LEU A 685 0.91 -22.52 -9.69
C LEU A 685 -0.11 -23.50 -10.32
N GLN A 686 -0.66 -24.42 -9.53
CA GLN A 686 -1.62 -25.40 -10.02
C GLN A 686 -2.96 -24.75 -10.35
N ILE A 687 -3.51 -25.12 -11.51
CA ILE A 687 -4.91 -24.93 -11.87
C ILE A 687 -5.60 -26.27 -11.63
N LEU A 688 -6.63 -26.28 -10.80
CA LEU A 688 -7.36 -27.48 -10.41
C LEU A 688 -8.85 -27.29 -10.72
N CYS A 689 -9.40 -28.18 -11.55
CA CYS A 689 -10.83 -28.24 -11.83
C CYS A 689 -11.52 -29.23 -10.90
N LEU A 690 -12.61 -28.79 -10.29
CA LEU A 690 -13.44 -29.56 -9.38
C LEU A 690 -14.87 -29.62 -9.92
N ASN A 691 -15.50 -30.77 -9.76
CA ASN A 691 -16.87 -31.02 -10.15
C ASN A 691 -17.76 -31.01 -8.92
N LEU A 692 -18.67 -30.04 -8.85
CA LEU A 692 -19.73 -29.96 -7.85
C LEU A 692 -21.01 -30.52 -8.45
N ARG A 693 -21.49 -31.66 -7.96
CA ARG A 693 -22.67 -32.36 -8.46
C ARG A 693 -23.71 -32.55 -7.35
N LEU A 694 -24.98 -32.39 -7.69
CA LEU A 694 -26.09 -32.86 -6.85
C LEU A 694 -26.44 -34.30 -7.21
N GLU A 695 -26.35 -35.22 -6.26
CA GLU A 695 -26.72 -36.63 -6.43
C GLU A 695 -27.97 -36.97 -5.59
N THR A 696 -28.81 -37.89 -6.09
CA THR A 696 -29.93 -38.44 -5.31
C THR A 696 -29.75 -39.92 -5.03
N PHE A 697 -30.14 -40.35 -3.84
CA PHE A 697 -30.21 -41.77 -3.47
C PHE A 697 -31.66 -42.24 -3.33
N GLY A 698 -31.91 -43.50 -3.67
CA GLY A 698 -33.21 -44.15 -3.45
C GLY A 698 -33.44 -44.37 -1.96
N SER A 699 -34.10 -43.43 -1.30
CA SER A 699 -34.50 -43.52 0.12
C SER A 699 -35.89 -42.89 0.30
N VAL A 700 -36.62 -43.34 1.32
CA VAL A 700 -38.02 -43.00 1.59
C VAL A 700 -38.17 -41.69 2.38
N GLU A 701 -37.07 -41.10 2.84
CA GLU A 701 -37.06 -39.86 3.63
C GLU A 701 -36.39 -38.70 2.87
N PRO A 702 -37.04 -37.53 2.76
CA PRO A 702 -36.44 -36.34 2.18
C PRO A 702 -35.71 -35.52 3.26
N SER A 703 -34.38 -35.48 3.20
CA SER A 703 -33.61 -34.39 3.79
C SER A 703 -32.28 -34.26 3.06
N ILE A 704 -31.93 -33.05 2.61
CA ILE A 704 -30.52 -32.73 2.44
C ILE A 704 -29.89 -32.82 3.84
N GLU A 705 -28.73 -33.46 3.98
CA GLU A 705 -27.98 -33.41 5.25
C GLU A 705 -27.47 -31.97 5.44
N VAL A 706 -28.29 -31.17 6.11
CA VAL A 706 -28.00 -29.77 6.41
C VAL A 706 -27.62 -29.68 7.87
N LEU A 707 -26.44 -29.13 8.13
CA LEU A 707 -26.04 -28.68 9.45
C LEU A 707 -26.95 -27.52 9.86
N LYS A 708 -27.75 -27.71 10.91
CA LYS A 708 -28.62 -26.67 11.46
C LYS A 708 -27.81 -25.77 12.39
N PRO A 709 -27.65 -24.47 12.08
CA PRO A 709 -27.02 -23.53 13.00
C PRO A 709 -27.88 -23.38 14.25
N VAL A 710 -27.22 -23.31 15.40
CA VAL A 710 -27.86 -23.07 16.68
C VAL A 710 -28.04 -21.57 16.88
N LEU A 711 -29.26 -21.12 17.12
CA LEU A 711 -29.62 -19.74 17.35
C LEU A 711 -30.00 -19.53 18.82
N TYR A 712 -29.56 -18.40 19.37
CA TYR A 712 -29.87 -17.98 20.73
C TYR A 712 -30.24 -16.50 20.75
N ASN A 713 -31.30 -16.16 21.48
CA ASN A 713 -31.98 -14.85 21.50
C ASN A 713 -32.57 -14.38 20.15
N ILE A 714 -32.64 -15.24 19.13
CA ILE A 714 -33.22 -14.89 17.82
C ILE A 714 -34.63 -15.48 17.70
N ALA A 715 -35.65 -14.62 17.74
CA ALA A 715 -37.05 -15.03 17.66
C ALA A 715 -37.40 -15.68 16.31
N SER A 716 -38.24 -16.72 16.32
CA SER A 716 -38.55 -17.50 15.11
C SER A 716 -39.32 -16.72 14.04
N ASP A 717 -40.13 -15.74 14.43
CA ASP A 717 -40.85 -14.83 13.53
C ASP A 717 -39.94 -13.85 12.79
N SER A 718 -38.73 -13.62 13.31
CA SER A 718 -37.69 -12.83 12.65
C SER A 718 -36.93 -13.59 11.56
N LEU A 719 -37.13 -14.91 11.45
CA LEU A 719 -36.46 -15.79 10.50
C LEU A 719 -37.32 -16.04 9.27
N ALA A 720 -36.68 -16.10 8.10
CA ALA A 720 -37.39 -16.46 6.88
C ALA A 720 -37.84 -17.95 6.87
N TYR A 721 -37.02 -18.85 7.43
CA TYR A 721 -37.24 -20.30 7.44
C TYR A 721 -36.81 -20.94 8.77
N PRO A 722 -37.65 -20.88 9.83
CA PRO A 722 -37.25 -21.33 11.17
C PRO A 722 -36.87 -22.80 11.26
N TYR A 723 -37.40 -23.68 10.39
CA TYR A 723 -37.11 -25.12 10.40
C TYR A 723 -35.68 -25.49 9.95
N LEU A 724 -34.96 -24.56 9.30
CA LEU A 724 -33.56 -24.72 8.89
C LEU A 724 -32.57 -24.46 10.03
N HIS A 725 -33.06 -23.99 11.17
CA HIS A 725 -32.27 -23.60 12.32
C HIS A 725 -32.70 -24.39 13.56
N GLU A 726 -31.80 -24.48 14.54
CA GLU A 726 -32.10 -25.02 15.86
C GLU A 726 -32.17 -23.89 16.88
N GLN A 727 -33.21 -23.87 17.71
CA GLN A 727 -33.37 -22.86 18.77
C GLN A 727 -32.85 -23.42 20.08
N ALA A 728 -31.94 -22.71 20.73
CA ALA A 728 -31.37 -23.13 22.01
C ALA A 728 -32.15 -22.54 23.20
N HIS A 729 -32.51 -23.39 24.16
CA HIS A 729 -33.07 -22.97 25.44
C HIS A 729 -32.02 -22.45 26.42
N SER A 730 -30.76 -22.85 26.24
CA SER A 730 -29.61 -22.43 27.05
C SER A 730 -28.55 -21.79 26.16
N ASN A 731 -27.70 -20.94 26.75
CA ASN A 731 -26.74 -20.17 25.98
C ASN A 731 -25.67 -21.09 25.34
N PRO A 732 -25.60 -21.17 24.00
CA PRO A 732 -24.72 -22.09 23.29
C PRO A 732 -23.23 -21.71 23.38
N LEU A 733 -22.89 -20.54 23.93
CA LEU A 733 -21.53 -20.07 24.13
C LEU A 733 -20.81 -20.76 25.29
N LEU A 734 -21.55 -21.34 26.23
CA LEU A 734 -20.99 -22.03 27.40
C LEU A 734 -20.11 -23.23 27.05
N THR A 735 -20.32 -23.84 25.89
CA THR A 735 -19.55 -24.98 25.39
C THR A 735 -18.38 -24.59 24.50
N GLY A 736 -18.28 -23.31 24.10
CA GLY A 736 -17.17 -22.80 23.28
C GLY A 736 -17.13 -23.31 21.84
N LEU A 737 -16.00 -23.04 21.18
CA LEU A 737 -15.62 -23.62 19.89
C LEU A 737 -14.38 -24.51 20.05
N GLU A 738 -14.27 -25.56 19.23
CA GLU A 738 -13.15 -26.49 19.32
C GLU A 738 -12.62 -26.89 17.94
N SER A 739 -11.29 -26.86 17.81
CA SER A 739 -10.55 -27.52 16.73
C SER A 739 -9.66 -28.62 17.32
N PRO A 740 -8.99 -29.46 16.50
CA PRO A 740 -8.04 -30.43 17.02
C PRO A 740 -6.87 -29.83 17.81
N GLN A 741 -6.60 -28.52 17.70
CA GLN A 741 -5.45 -27.85 18.30
C GLN A 741 -5.84 -26.88 19.42
N MET A 742 -7.06 -26.35 19.42
CA MET A 742 -7.45 -25.30 20.37
C MET A 742 -8.93 -25.35 20.74
N ARG A 743 -9.22 -24.94 21.97
CA ARG A 743 -10.58 -24.67 22.45
C ARG A 743 -10.71 -23.19 22.80
N LEU A 744 -11.76 -22.55 22.31
CA LEU A 744 -12.07 -21.14 22.55
C LEU A 744 -13.30 -21.02 23.44
N LEU A 745 -13.23 -20.18 24.47
CA LEU A 745 -14.36 -19.88 25.36
C LEU A 745 -14.81 -18.43 25.21
N PHE A 746 -16.11 -18.23 25.38
CA PHE A 746 -16.76 -16.95 25.15
C PHE A 746 -17.50 -16.51 26.41
N ASP A 747 -17.59 -15.20 26.62
CA ASP A 747 -18.46 -14.63 27.64
C ASP A 747 -19.92 -14.86 27.23
N PRO A 748 -20.74 -15.57 28.04
CA PRO A 748 -22.12 -15.86 27.70
C PRO A 748 -23.01 -14.60 27.62
N LYS A 749 -22.62 -13.49 28.27
CA LYS A 749 -23.38 -12.24 28.21
C LYS A 749 -23.03 -11.40 26.98
N THR A 750 -21.75 -11.26 26.66
CA THR A 750 -21.31 -10.35 25.58
C THR A 750 -21.12 -11.06 24.24
N GLY A 751 -20.90 -12.37 24.25
CA GLY A 751 -20.57 -13.14 23.05
C GLY A 751 -19.10 -13.06 22.64
N PHE A 752 -18.26 -12.31 23.36
CA PHE A 752 -16.86 -12.13 22.99
C PHE A 752 -15.95 -13.22 23.53
N LEU A 753 -14.89 -13.49 22.76
CA LEU A 753 -13.84 -14.42 23.14
C LEU A 753 -13.17 -13.96 24.45
N THR A 754 -12.91 -14.89 25.36
CA THR A 754 -12.29 -14.61 26.67
C THR A 754 -11.00 -15.40 26.90
N SER A 755 -10.92 -16.62 26.38
CA SER A 755 -9.74 -17.48 26.55
C SER A 755 -9.56 -18.46 25.39
N MET A 756 -8.31 -18.88 25.21
CA MET A 756 -7.90 -19.93 24.30
C MET A 756 -7.12 -20.98 25.08
N THR A 757 -7.53 -22.23 24.98
CA THR A 757 -6.79 -23.38 25.50
C THR A 757 -6.12 -24.10 24.35
N ASN A 758 -4.79 -24.18 24.39
CA ASN A 758 -4.03 -25.00 23.46
C ASN A 758 -4.20 -26.47 23.88
N LEU A 759 -4.89 -27.26 23.05
CA LEU A 759 -5.21 -28.65 23.37
C LEU A 759 -3.99 -29.58 23.25
N VAL A 760 -2.94 -29.15 22.54
CA VAL A 760 -1.68 -29.92 22.43
C VAL A 760 -0.86 -29.79 23.71
N THR A 761 -0.77 -28.58 24.28
CA THR A 761 0.02 -28.33 25.50
C THR A 761 -0.81 -28.43 26.79
N GLY A 762 -2.14 -28.38 26.68
CA GLY A 762 -3.06 -28.29 27.82
C GLY A 762 -3.09 -26.91 28.50
N VAL A 763 -2.33 -25.93 27.98
CA VAL A 763 -2.21 -24.60 28.59
C VAL A 763 -3.35 -23.70 28.15
N SER A 764 -4.01 -23.08 29.12
CA SER A 764 -5.03 -22.05 28.89
C SER A 764 -4.44 -20.66 29.00
N HIS A 765 -4.76 -19.80 28.03
CA HIS A 765 -4.31 -18.42 27.93
C HIS A 765 -5.51 -17.49 27.95
N THR A 766 -5.42 -16.41 28.73
CA THR A 766 -6.33 -15.27 28.58
C THR A 766 -6.16 -14.69 27.18
N LEU A 767 -7.26 -14.58 26.45
CA LEU A 767 -7.34 -14.03 25.12
C LEU A 767 -8.71 -13.35 24.97
N SER A 768 -8.84 -12.16 25.54
CA SER A 768 -10.11 -11.44 25.60
C SER A 768 -10.23 -10.44 24.47
N ILE A 769 -11.34 -10.47 23.74
CA ILE A 769 -11.69 -9.45 22.74
C ILE A 769 -12.68 -8.46 23.36
N SER A 770 -12.46 -7.18 23.11
CA SER A 770 -13.42 -6.12 23.47
C SER A 770 -13.41 -5.00 22.43
N PHE A 771 -14.49 -4.22 22.39
CA PHE A 771 -14.60 -3.04 21.53
C PHE A 771 -14.74 -1.78 22.37
N ASN A 772 -13.92 -0.78 22.07
CA ASN A 772 -13.96 0.53 22.71
C ASN A 772 -14.08 1.62 21.64
N VAL A 773 -14.38 2.84 22.09
CA VAL A 773 -14.51 4.03 21.26
C VAL A 773 -13.62 5.12 21.83
N TYR A 774 -12.81 5.73 20.96
CA TYR A 774 -12.20 7.01 21.22
C TYR A 774 -13.09 8.12 20.66
N LYS A 775 -13.34 9.14 21.46
CA LYS A 775 -13.99 10.37 20.99
C LYS A 775 -12.93 11.36 20.56
N SER A 776 -13.22 12.18 19.56
CA SER A 776 -12.35 13.31 19.23
C SER A 776 -12.32 14.32 20.37
N LYS A 777 -11.12 14.83 20.71
CA LYS A 777 -10.98 16.01 21.59
C LYS A 777 -11.83 17.18 21.05
N GLN A 778 -12.35 17.98 21.96
CA GLN A 778 -13.07 19.23 21.65
C GLN A 778 -12.08 20.40 21.75
N GLY A 779 -12.03 21.26 20.72
CA GLY A 779 -11.16 22.43 20.69
C GLY A 779 -10.75 22.83 19.26
N ASP A 780 -9.72 23.67 19.15
CA ASP A 780 -9.23 24.17 17.86
C ASP A 780 -8.58 23.09 16.99
N ALA A 781 -7.94 22.09 17.63
CA ALA A 781 -7.41 20.89 16.98
C ALA A 781 -8.25 19.67 17.34
N MET A 782 -8.76 18.97 16.32
CA MET A 782 -9.64 17.81 16.44
C MET A 782 -9.13 16.66 15.57
N SER A 783 -9.55 15.43 15.87
CA SER A 783 -9.34 14.29 14.96
C SER A 783 -9.90 14.62 13.58
N GLY A 784 -9.27 14.06 12.55
CA GLY A 784 -9.69 14.22 11.16
C GLY A 784 -9.16 13.09 10.30
N ALA A 785 -9.10 13.30 8.98
CA ALA A 785 -8.59 12.27 8.07
C ALA A 785 -7.10 11.94 8.33
N TYR A 786 -6.31 12.95 8.72
CA TYR A 786 -4.87 12.82 9.01
C TYR A 786 -4.60 12.54 10.50
N LEU A 787 -5.15 13.39 11.37
CA LEU A 787 -4.82 13.45 12.80
C LEU A 787 -5.70 12.52 13.62
N PHE A 788 -5.09 11.84 14.60
CA PHE A 788 -5.80 11.12 15.65
C PHE A 788 -5.57 11.82 16.99
N LEU A 789 -6.58 12.56 17.46
CA LEU A 789 -6.52 13.36 18.69
C LEU A 789 -7.64 12.92 19.65
N PRO A 790 -7.48 11.77 20.31
CA PRO A 790 -8.53 11.20 21.14
C PRO A 790 -8.67 11.89 22.51
N GLU A 791 -9.90 11.99 22.99
CA GLU A 791 -10.20 12.11 24.41
C GLU A 791 -9.85 10.77 25.08
N LEU A 792 -9.06 10.83 26.15
CA LEU A 792 -8.60 9.67 26.90
C LEU A 792 -9.24 9.65 28.29
N PRO A 793 -9.57 8.46 28.84
CA PRO A 793 -9.43 7.13 28.22
C PRO A 793 -10.54 6.86 27.19
N SER A 794 -10.38 5.81 26.37
CA SER A 794 -11.49 5.29 25.57
C SER A 794 -12.62 4.76 26.46
N VAL A 795 -13.83 4.68 25.89
CA VAL A 795 -15.02 4.14 26.56
C VAL A 795 -15.50 2.87 25.87
N PRO A 796 -16.12 1.91 26.56
CA PRO A 796 -16.69 0.73 25.91
C PRO A 796 -17.68 1.10 24.81
N LEU A 797 -17.61 0.39 23.67
CA LEU A 797 -18.61 0.51 22.61
C LEU A 797 -19.99 0.09 23.20
N PRO A 798 -21.06 0.90 23.06
CA PRO A 798 -22.35 0.59 23.67
C PRO A 798 -23.03 -0.56 22.93
N LEU A 799 -22.83 -1.77 23.45
CA LEU A 799 -23.34 -3.01 22.89
C LEU A 799 -24.40 -3.63 23.80
N SER A 800 -25.34 -4.39 23.22
CA SER A 800 -26.38 -5.10 23.98
C SER A 800 -25.76 -6.12 24.95
N SER A 801 -26.28 -6.18 26.17
CA SER A 801 -25.95 -7.23 27.16
C SER A 801 -26.67 -8.55 26.90
N GLU A 802 -27.58 -8.57 25.94
CA GLU A 802 -28.29 -9.76 25.45
C GLU A 802 -28.17 -9.79 23.91
N PRO A 803 -27.00 -10.13 23.36
CA PRO A 803 -26.83 -10.18 21.93
C PRO A 803 -27.57 -11.36 21.32
N ASN A 804 -27.90 -11.22 20.05
CA ASN A 804 -28.34 -12.32 19.21
C ASN A 804 -27.11 -13.14 18.81
N VAL A 805 -27.17 -14.47 18.93
CA VAL A 805 -26.02 -15.34 18.71
C VAL A 805 -26.38 -16.47 17.74
N ARG A 806 -25.49 -16.73 16.80
CA ARG A 806 -25.50 -17.90 15.92
C ARG A 806 -24.23 -18.72 16.16
N VAL A 807 -24.39 -20.01 16.38
CA VAL A 807 -23.28 -20.96 16.52
C VAL A 807 -23.39 -22.06 15.47
N VAL A 808 -22.29 -22.32 14.79
CA VAL A 808 -22.13 -23.43 13.84
C VAL A 808 -21.05 -24.36 14.38
N ARG A 809 -21.36 -25.65 14.42
CA ARG A 809 -20.39 -26.70 14.77
C ARG A 809 -20.38 -27.77 13.70
N GLY A 810 -19.48 -27.64 12.72
CA GLY A 810 -19.47 -28.49 11.53
C GLY A 810 -18.24 -29.36 11.40
N ALA A 811 -18.16 -30.16 10.34
CA ALA A 811 -17.00 -31.03 10.08
C ALA A 811 -15.75 -30.25 9.61
N VAL A 812 -15.93 -29.07 9.01
CA VAL A 812 -14.86 -28.25 8.43
C VAL A 812 -14.48 -27.11 9.36
N VAL A 813 -15.47 -26.48 10.01
CA VAL A 813 -15.29 -25.25 10.77
C VAL A 813 -16.33 -25.11 11.87
N ASP A 814 -15.89 -24.59 13.00
CA ASP A 814 -16.73 -24.09 14.07
C ASP A 814 -16.72 -22.55 14.03
N GLU A 815 -17.88 -21.94 14.22
CA GLU A 815 -18.08 -20.49 14.05
C GLU A 815 -19.09 -19.95 15.06
N VAL A 816 -18.75 -18.83 15.70
CA VAL A 816 -19.67 -18.02 16.52
C VAL A 816 -19.82 -16.68 15.85
N THR A 817 -21.06 -16.28 15.58
CA THR A 817 -21.40 -14.94 15.13
C THR A 817 -22.30 -14.26 16.15
N VAL A 818 -21.87 -13.08 16.60
CA VAL A 818 -22.58 -12.21 17.53
C VAL A 818 -23.12 -11.03 16.76
N TYR A 819 -24.42 -10.79 16.88
CA TYR A 819 -25.13 -9.71 16.19
C TYR A 819 -25.49 -8.60 17.17
N HIS A 820 -24.88 -7.44 16.97
CA HIS A 820 -25.28 -6.18 17.56
C HIS A 820 -25.84 -5.24 16.47
N PRO A 821 -26.58 -4.17 16.84
CA PRO A 821 -27.14 -3.23 15.86
C PRO A 821 -26.11 -2.63 14.89
N ASN A 822 -24.90 -2.30 15.34
CA ASN A 822 -23.84 -1.68 14.55
C ASN A 822 -22.60 -2.56 14.33
N LEU A 823 -22.56 -3.76 14.92
CA LEU A 823 -21.41 -4.67 14.84
C LEU A 823 -21.88 -6.10 14.60
N LEU A 824 -21.41 -6.69 13.52
CA LEU A 824 -21.38 -8.14 13.33
C LEU A 824 -19.97 -8.64 13.66
N HIS A 825 -19.84 -9.45 14.71
CA HIS A 825 -18.56 -10.02 15.13
C HIS A 825 -18.58 -11.53 14.96
N THR A 826 -17.66 -12.07 14.16
CA THR A 826 -17.54 -13.51 13.92
C THR A 826 -16.16 -14.02 14.30
N VAL A 827 -16.12 -15.13 15.05
CA VAL A 827 -14.90 -15.88 15.39
C VAL A 827 -15.01 -17.29 14.83
N ARG A 828 -13.97 -17.75 14.13
CA ARG A 828 -13.92 -19.06 13.47
C ARG A 828 -12.67 -19.84 13.86
N VAL A 829 -12.83 -21.16 13.98
CA VAL A 829 -11.72 -22.11 14.06
C VAL A 829 -11.95 -23.24 13.05
N TYR A 830 -10.92 -23.51 12.24
CA TYR A 830 -10.97 -24.56 11.24
C TYR A 830 -10.52 -25.90 11.83
N LYS A 831 -11.19 -26.98 11.44
CA LYS A 831 -10.87 -28.34 11.90
C LYS A 831 -9.80 -29.03 11.07
N ALA A 832 -9.46 -28.47 9.92
CA ALA A 832 -8.49 -29.04 8.99
C ALA A 832 -7.81 -27.96 8.12
N GLY A 833 -6.74 -28.35 7.42
CA GLY A 833 -5.95 -27.49 6.54
C GLY A 833 -4.89 -26.65 7.27
N GLU A 834 -3.76 -26.43 6.62
CA GLU A 834 -2.65 -25.59 7.11
C GLU A 834 -2.51 -24.28 6.30
N PRO A 835 -2.35 -23.10 6.95
CA PRO A 835 -2.26 -22.88 8.40
C PRO A 835 -3.62 -22.81 9.12
N GLY A 836 -4.74 -22.98 8.42
CA GLY A 836 -6.10 -22.68 8.94
C GLY A 836 -6.43 -23.29 10.31
N ARG A 837 -6.06 -24.55 10.55
CA ARG A 837 -6.29 -25.25 11.83
C ARG A 837 -5.45 -24.72 13.00
N LEU A 838 -4.41 -23.94 12.71
CA LEU A 838 -3.53 -23.28 13.68
C LEU A 838 -3.94 -21.83 13.96
N THR A 839 -4.97 -21.32 13.30
CA THR A 839 -5.36 -19.90 13.36
C THR A 839 -6.77 -19.72 13.90
N ILE A 840 -6.96 -18.60 14.60
CA ILE A 840 -8.28 -18.04 14.91
C ILE A 840 -8.56 -16.97 13.86
N GLU A 841 -9.64 -17.12 13.11
CA GLU A 841 -10.08 -16.07 12.19
C GLU A 841 -11.13 -15.20 12.87
N VAL A 842 -10.95 -13.87 12.76
CA VAL A 842 -11.89 -12.87 13.28
C VAL A 842 -12.35 -11.99 12.13
N GLU A 843 -13.66 -11.86 11.99
CA GLU A 843 -14.31 -11.02 11.00
C GLU A 843 -15.24 -10.03 11.68
N ASN A 844 -15.06 -8.74 11.37
CA ASN A 844 -15.87 -7.66 11.91
C ASN A 844 -16.54 -6.88 10.77
N VAL A 845 -17.86 -6.76 10.81
CA VAL A 845 -18.61 -5.83 9.95
C VAL A 845 -19.18 -4.74 10.84
N LEU A 846 -18.64 -3.54 10.70
CA LEU A 846 -19.01 -2.39 11.53
C LEU A 846 -19.75 -1.36 10.66
N ASP A 847 -20.93 -0.93 11.11
CA ASP A 847 -21.64 0.21 10.51
C ASP A 847 -21.32 1.49 11.30
N LEU A 848 -20.36 2.27 10.77
CA LEU A 848 -19.93 3.53 11.36
C LEU A 848 -20.95 4.66 11.17
N ASN A 849 -22.05 4.45 10.44
CA ASN A 849 -23.13 5.44 10.37
C ASN A 849 -24.05 5.38 11.61
N TYR A 850 -23.85 4.40 12.50
CA TYR A 850 -24.70 4.18 13.66
C TYR A 850 -23.91 4.05 14.96
N PRO A 851 -24.15 4.92 15.96
CA PRO A 851 -24.74 6.27 15.83
C PRO A 851 -23.84 7.21 15.02
N GLN A 852 -24.39 8.23 14.37
CA GLN A 852 -23.60 9.27 13.67
C GLN A 852 -22.85 10.15 14.69
N ASN A 853 -21.71 9.67 15.15
CA ASN A 853 -20.86 10.34 16.13
C ASN A 853 -19.42 10.48 15.60
N ASN A 854 -18.66 11.41 16.18
CA ASN A 854 -17.22 11.55 15.92
C ASN A 854 -16.41 10.50 16.71
N ASP A 855 -16.74 9.23 16.45
CA ASP A 855 -16.28 8.07 17.19
C ASP A 855 -15.28 7.27 16.35
N GLU A 856 -14.15 6.90 16.95
CA GLU A 856 -13.17 5.99 16.37
C GLU A 856 -13.19 4.66 17.14
N VAL A 857 -13.66 3.60 16.47
CA VAL A 857 -13.86 2.28 17.09
C VAL A 857 -12.57 1.49 17.05
N VAL A 858 -12.17 0.94 18.20
CA VAL A 858 -11.00 0.07 18.34
C VAL A 858 -11.41 -1.31 18.85
N MET A 859 -10.88 -2.35 18.21
CA MET A 859 -10.89 -3.71 18.76
C MET A 859 -9.64 -3.91 19.61
N THR A 860 -9.80 -4.35 20.86
CA THR A 860 -8.71 -4.61 21.79
C THR A 860 -8.61 -6.10 22.07
N ILE A 861 -7.39 -6.65 21.98
CA ILE A 861 -7.08 -8.02 22.37
C ILE A 861 -6.25 -7.96 23.67
N THR A 862 -6.80 -8.47 24.76
CA THR A 862 -6.15 -8.51 26.08
C THR A 862 -5.63 -9.91 26.38
N THR A 863 -4.36 -10.01 26.80
CA THR A 863 -3.72 -11.29 27.11
C THR A 863 -3.04 -11.25 28.49
N ALA A 864 -2.65 -12.42 28.99
CA ALA A 864 -1.84 -12.54 30.21
C ALA A 864 -0.32 -12.39 29.95
N LEU A 865 0.10 -12.00 28.73
CA LEU A 865 1.52 -11.84 28.40
C LEU A 865 2.11 -10.65 29.17
N ASN A 866 3.11 -10.92 29.99
CA ASN A 866 3.83 -9.88 30.74
C ASN A 866 4.80 -9.13 29.81
N ASN A 867 4.37 -7.97 29.30
CA ASN A 867 5.16 -7.10 28.44
C ASN A 867 5.76 -5.93 29.24
N SER A 868 6.60 -6.22 30.23
CA SER A 868 7.11 -5.21 31.18
C SER A 868 7.97 -4.12 30.55
N ASN A 869 8.63 -4.42 29.42
CA ASN A 869 9.40 -3.46 28.64
C ASN A 869 8.56 -2.70 27.59
N ARG A 870 7.25 -2.97 27.51
CA ARG A 870 6.30 -2.31 26.60
C ARG A 870 6.73 -2.38 25.12
N VAL A 871 7.34 -3.50 24.73
CA VAL A 871 7.80 -3.72 23.36
C VAL A 871 6.68 -4.37 22.55
N PHE A 872 6.48 -3.88 21.33
CA PHE A 872 5.56 -4.50 20.38
C PHE A 872 6.15 -4.45 18.97
N PHE A 873 5.52 -5.16 18.06
CA PHE A 873 5.98 -5.30 16.69
C PHE A 873 4.84 -4.96 15.74
N THR A 874 5.15 -4.17 14.71
CA THR A 874 4.26 -3.95 13.57
C THR A 874 5.07 -4.18 12.30
N ASP A 875 4.40 -4.53 11.22
CA ASP A 875 5.08 -4.61 9.94
C ASP A 875 5.42 -3.22 9.40
N SER A 876 6.38 -3.19 8.49
CA SER A 876 6.70 -2.08 7.61
C SER A 876 6.35 -2.53 6.20
N ASN A 877 5.23 -2.01 5.67
CA ASN A 877 4.65 -2.30 4.35
C ASN A 877 4.48 -3.79 4.02
N CYS A 878 4.24 -4.63 5.02
CA CYS A 878 4.16 -6.09 4.93
C CYS A 878 5.42 -6.79 4.37
N LEU A 879 6.56 -6.09 4.32
CA LEU A 879 7.84 -6.67 3.86
C LEU A 879 8.67 -7.20 5.02
N GLN A 880 8.68 -6.45 6.13
CA GLN A 880 9.47 -6.73 7.31
C GLN A 880 8.69 -6.39 8.59
N VAL A 881 9.17 -6.88 9.73
CA VAL A 881 8.59 -6.57 11.04
C VAL A 881 9.57 -5.70 11.83
N SER A 882 9.12 -4.50 12.20
CA SER A 882 9.87 -3.50 12.95
C SER A 882 9.56 -3.61 14.45
N LEU A 883 10.56 -3.33 15.28
CA LEU A 883 10.44 -3.31 16.74
C LEU A 883 10.07 -1.89 17.20
N PHE A 884 9.07 -1.79 18.06
CA PHE A 884 8.65 -0.55 18.70
C PHE A 884 8.66 -0.69 20.23
N SER A 885 8.92 0.42 20.92
CA SER A 885 8.91 0.54 22.37
C SER A 885 8.12 1.79 22.74
N PHE A 886 7.28 1.73 23.78
CA PHE A 886 6.67 2.92 24.33
C PHE A 886 7.72 3.72 25.12
N ALA A 887 8.27 4.79 24.52
CA ALA A 887 9.09 5.75 25.24
C ALA A 887 8.24 6.53 26.27
N TRP A 888 8.64 6.47 27.55
CA TRP A 888 8.27 7.35 28.68
C TRP A 888 6.78 7.76 28.86
N LEU A 889 6.00 6.90 29.53
CA LEU A 889 4.84 7.29 30.37
C LEU A 889 5.11 7.00 31.87
N ALA A 890 6.38 6.98 32.29
CA ALA A 890 6.75 6.75 33.68
C ALA A 890 6.47 7.97 34.58
N ALA A 891 6.57 9.20 34.04
CA ALA A 891 6.32 10.43 34.82
C ALA A 891 4.84 10.68 35.12
N VAL A 892 3.91 10.27 34.25
CA VAL A 892 2.48 10.53 34.44
C VAL A 892 1.88 9.59 35.49
N SER A 893 2.35 8.34 35.56
CA SER A 893 1.88 7.41 36.59
C SER A 893 2.25 7.83 38.03
N LEU A 894 3.35 8.56 38.23
CA LEU A 894 3.68 9.13 39.54
C LEU A 894 2.79 10.33 39.90
N ILE A 895 2.35 11.11 38.91
CA ILE A 895 1.40 12.22 39.10
C ILE A 895 0.00 11.69 39.37
N ASP A 896 -0.44 10.63 38.68
CA ASP A 896 -1.72 9.97 38.94
C ASP A 896 -1.73 9.24 40.29
N ILE A 897 -0.61 8.63 40.70
CA ILE A 897 -0.45 8.07 42.05
C ILE A 897 -0.47 9.18 43.11
N TYR A 898 0.17 10.34 42.85
CA TYR A 898 0.11 11.49 43.77
C TYR A 898 -1.28 12.12 43.84
N LEU A 899 -2.01 12.25 42.72
CA LEU A 899 -3.38 12.75 42.68
C LEU A 899 -4.36 11.77 43.33
N SER A 900 -4.13 10.46 43.19
CA SER A 900 -4.90 9.41 43.86
C SER A 900 -4.65 9.36 45.36
N LEU A 901 -3.40 9.55 45.81
CA LEU A 901 -3.04 9.69 47.22
C LEU A 901 -3.59 10.99 47.84
N TRP A 902 -3.61 12.08 47.07
CA TRP A 902 -4.19 13.36 47.51
C TRP A 902 -5.73 13.29 47.59
N ALA A 903 -6.38 12.52 46.72
CA ALA A 903 -7.81 12.24 46.77
C ALA A 903 -8.19 11.27 47.92
N MET A 904 -7.36 10.26 48.22
CA MET A 904 -7.58 9.36 49.36
C MET A 904 -7.43 10.08 50.72
N LEU A 905 -6.58 11.10 50.83
CA LEU A 905 -6.42 11.88 52.07
C LEU A 905 -7.58 12.86 52.35
N ARG A 906 -8.55 13.04 51.43
CA ARG A 906 -9.75 13.87 51.64
C ARG A 906 -11.03 13.10 51.95
N PHE A 907 -11.00 11.77 51.95
CA PHE A 907 -12.15 10.95 52.32
C PHE A 907 -11.82 9.97 53.44
N SER A 908 -11.69 10.51 54.66
CA SER A 908 -11.87 9.74 55.88
C SER A 908 -12.93 10.43 56.75
N PRO A 909 -14.19 9.93 56.77
CA PRO A 909 -15.10 10.21 57.85
C PRO A 909 -14.92 9.14 58.94
N PHE A 910 -15.24 9.52 60.19
CA PHE A 910 -15.24 8.72 61.42
C PHE A 910 -13.97 8.77 62.28
N LEU A 911 -13.93 9.77 63.17
CA LEU A 911 -13.77 9.55 64.62
C LEU A 911 -14.71 10.52 65.38
N PRO A 912 -15.29 10.12 66.53
CA PRO A 912 -16.48 10.75 67.10
C PRO A 912 -16.19 11.92 68.04
N LYS A 913 -17.21 12.77 68.17
CA LYS A 913 -17.34 13.89 69.12
C LYS A 913 -16.86 13.52 70.52
N TRP A 914 -15.94 14.32 71.06
CA TRP A 914 -15.78 14.52 72.50
C TRP A 914 -16.10 15.98 72.80
N SER A 915 -17.26 16.19 73.41
CA SER A 915 -17.63 17.41 74.11
C SER A 915 -17.12 17.32 75.54
N HIS A 916 -16.38 18.32 76.01
CA HIS A 916 -16.83 19.22 77.08
C HIS A 916 -15.74 20.21 77.47
N GLN A 917 -16.15 21.47 77.54
CA GLN A 917 -15.50 22.53 78.26
C GLN A 917 -15.78 22.37 79.77
N GLU A 918 -14.75 22.71 80.53
CA GLU A 918 -14.73 23.17 81.93
C GLU A 918 -14.79 22.14 83.08
N TYR A 919 -13.63 22.10 83.78
CA TYR A 919 -13.39 21.96 85.22
C TYR A 919 -14.58 22.30 86.15
N PRO A 920 -14.66 21.75 87.38
CA PRO A 920 -13.75 20.83 88.08
C PRO A 920 -14.28 19.39 88.20
#